data_AF-A0A7C6JQA5-F1
#
_entry.id   AF-A0A7C6JQA5-F1
#
_cell.length_a   1.000
_cell.length_b   1.000
_cell.length_c   1.000
_cell.angle_alpha   90.00
_cell.angle_beta   90.00
_cell.angle_gamma   90.00
#
_symmetry.space_group_name_H-M   'P 1'
#
loop_
_entity.id
_entity.type
_entity.pdbx_description
1 polymer ?
#
loop_
_entity_poly.entity_id
_entity_poly.type
_entity_poly.pdbx_seq_one_letter_code
_entity_poly.pdbx_strand_id
1 'polypeptide(L)'
;MNKRPFILSFLISVLFIFGLLTPFISRDAVDAKMQHPLLSQTELFVVNTSEECVPYETTLCFFNHESLDELDGEGTGLRAAIKHAKENLLSGIKINIVADYKIKTFPVLIDFPVVINGFDNAKITTQEPNCDHAMLNIIEAVTIQNLIIDDGACHDVSRDLIVVNSPNSVTIQKNTLENGKNAILFKDNSGNLSVFFNDIRDNQLSAIRREAGTSTGKLKLTGNMITNNNPGGNQVFCHHSTLGNVNHNYWGEDVFPSSASENCTFDDNKRLGAEPRQLSAGIAGEYINLERTYSDPIFGGFSAKSDQPGNALFVIDHNNNQPFIDKMPRNYELTHCGKFYDVFMDENSTASLVSLRFSYDNSPCAEVINSQQFCASNNENQYPLMWFDPKYGSTVTHGYDNVGAEPEGTGRYFGQTVRCNTANRTIETDINNAFTQRPNLIDDLNYTPFTIGFDKTVVEDFTSSAAGSTTITLTWSSFSEANMTHYRLLKSDKSNGEFKPIGNDFSRKGDAQSGENYKYIDTGLSPETTYYYKLVVFNGDTIQQTFGPVEAKTNALEPTNTHTPTRTSTQGRPTSTPYPISNSPTPTGFVYRSPTSTSTKSYVKTSTPLPELTQNSQHQTMTAFFTTQTARYSDRTPTLDRTPSYEDTSTEIITLNTSTEESQNINVTFTPSPTQRGVNTDKSNRYHEEQSTPKWVFWLLLIVFGGYGIYLGTRKNIH
;
A
#
# COMPACT_ATOMS: atom_id res chain seq x y z
N MET A 1 -80.99 69.33 -19.07
CA MET A 1 -82.32 68.92 -18.55
C MET A 1 -82.23 67.43 -18.21
N ASN A 2 -81.98 67.10 -16.93
CA ASN A 2 -82.94 66.43 -16.03
C ASN A 2 -83.36 65.04 -16.56
N LYS A 3 -83.03 63.88 -15.95
CA LYS A 3 -82.96 63.54 -14.52
C LYS A 3 -82.09 62.28 -14.30
N ARG A 4 -81.31 62.31 -13.21
CA ARG A 4 -80.83 61.17 -12.40
C ARG A 4 -82.03 60.56 -11.61
N PRO A 5 -81.99 59.34 -11.03
CA PRO A 5 -81.08 59.12 -9.88
C PRO A 5 -80.68 57.68 -9.46
N PHE A 6 -79.72 57.64 -8.52
CA PHE A 6 -79.57 56.71 -7.38
C PHE A 6 -79.16 55.23 -7.66
N ILE A 7 -78.29 54.48 -6.94
CA ILE A 7 -77.64 54.53 -5.60
C ILE A 7 -76.46 53.51 -5.55
N LEU A 8 -75.45 53.83 -4.71
CA LEU A 8 -74.43 53.01 -3.99
C LEU A 8 -73.64 51.85 -4.64
N SER A 9 -72.32 52.04 -4.62
CA SER A 9 -71.27 51.35 -3.84
C SER A 9 -71.17 49.82 -3.74
N PHE A 10 -69.91 49.39 -3.93
CA PHE A 10 -69.11 48.42 -3.13
C PHE A 10 -68.79 47.05 -3.75
N LEU A 11 -67.58 46.97 -4.34
CA LEU A 11 -66.47 46.04 -4.03
C LEU A 11 -66.73 44.52 -3.81
N ILE A 12 -65.92 43.72 -4.54
CA ILE A 12 -65.23 42.46 -4.17
C ILE A 12 -65.70 41.13 -4.83
N SER A 13 -64.77 40.61 -5.65
CA SER A 13 -64.31 39.21 -5.83
C SER A 13 -65.04 38.15 -6.66
N VAL A 14 -64.26 37.69 -7.67
CA VAL A 14 -63.92 36.29 -8.04
C VAL A 14 -65.03 35.43 -8.67
N LEU A 15 -64.87 35.08 -9.95
CA LEU A 15 -64.53 33.72 -10.43
C LEU A 15 -64.70 33.64 -11.98
N PHE A 16 -63.65 33.17 -12.64
CA PHE A 16 -63.68 32.20 -13.75
C PHE A 16 -64.24 32.57 -15.14
N ILE A 17 -63.39 32.37 -16.16
CA ILE A 17 -63.64 31.67 -17.44
C ILE A 17 -63.17 32.42 -18.72
N PHE A 18 -62.22 31.74 -19.42
CA PHE A 18 -61.68 31.90 -20.79
C PHE A 18 -60.94 33.23 -21.13
N GLY A 19 -59.65 33.26 -21.49
CA GLY A 19 -58.79 32.23 -22.08
C GLY A 19 -58.73 32.38 -23.61
N LEU A 20 -57.90 33.31 -24.09
CA LEU A 20 -57.40 33.33 -25.48
C LEU A 20 -55.95 33.82 -25.42
N LEU A 21 -55.06 32.84 -25.23
CA LEU A 21 -53.61 32.94 -25.31
C LEU A 21 -53.17 32.73 -26.77
N THR A 22 -52.29 33.61 -27.20
CA THR A 22 -51.36 33.46 -28.32
C THR A 22 -50.48 32.21 -28.14
N PRO A 23 -50.07 31.48 -29.20
CA PRO A 23 -49.10 30.42 -29.05
C PRO A 23 -47.72 31.04 -28.86
N PHE A 24 -47.16 30.85 -27.66
CA PHE A 24 -45.72 30.90 -27.46
C PHE A 24 -45.11 29.70 -28.19
N ILE A 25 -44.14 29.97 -29.06
CA ILE A 25 -43.22 28.95 -29.59
C ILE A 25 -42.34 28.52 -28.42
N SER A 26 -42.53 27.30 -27.92
CA SER A 26 -41.61 26.68 -26.98
C SER A 26 -40.33 26.31 -27.72
N ARG A 27 -39.21 26.92 -27.33
CA ARG A 27 -37.89 26.30 -27.42
C ARG A 27 -37.73 25.36 -26.20
N ASP A 28 -36.85 24.38 -26.38
CA ASP A 28 -36.30 23.44 -25.40
C ASP A 28 -37.09 22.15 -25.15
N ALA A 29 -36.65 21.08 -25.82
CA ALA A 29 -36.83 19.72 -25.36
C ALA A 29 -35.56 18.92 -25.71
N VAL A 30 -34.65 18.80 -24.73
CA VAL A 30 -33.80 17.62 -24.63
C VAL A 30 -34.65 16.59 -23.89
N ASP A 31 -34.99 15.49 -24.56
CA ASP A 31 -35.98 14.52 -24.07
C ASP A 31 -35.40 13.69 -22.91
N ALA A 32 -35.77 14.00 -21.67
CA ALA A 32 -35.57 13.08 -20.56
C ALA A 32 -36.64 11.97 -20.63
N LYS A 33 -36.24 10.69 -20.67
CA LYS A 33 -37.20 9.58 -20.52
C LYS A 33 -37.51 9.40 -19.03
N MET A 34 -38.78 9.54 -18.67
CA MET A 34 -39.27 9.33 -17.30
C MET A 34 -40.53 8.45 -17.34
N GLN A 35 -40.45 7.27 -16.74
CA GLN A 35 -41.61 6.45 -16.45
C GLN A 35 -41.57 6.13 -14.96
N HIS A 36 -42.55 6.67 -14.22
CA HIS A 36 -42.84 6.51 -12.77
C HIS A 36 -42.42 7.66 -11.83
N PRO A 37 -43.34 8.15 -10.98
CA PRO A 37 -43.04 9.13 -9.94
C PRO A 37 -42.53 8.46 -8.66
N LEU A 38 -41.58 9.14 -8.00
CA LEU A 38 -41.03 8.87 -6.66
C LEU A 38 -40.04 7.69 -6.53
N LEU A 39 -38.83 7.87 -7.07
CA LEU A 39 -37.63 7.21 -6.56
C LEU A 39 -36.55 8.26 -6.29
N SER A 40 -35.77 8.03 -5.23
CA SER A 40 -34.64 8.82 -4.75
C SER A 40 -33.83 9.47 -5.89
N GLN A 41 -33.98 10.78 -6.11
CA GLN A 41 -33.23 11.53 -7.13
C GLN A 41 -31.80 11.83 -6.65
N THR A 42 -31.06 10.79 -6.26
CA THR A 42 -29.66 10.91 -5.84
C THR A 42 -28.68 10.55 -6.95
N GLU A 43 -29.16 9.91 -8.03
CA GLU A 43 -28.34 9.52 -9.18
C GLU A 43 -29.03 9.89 -10.50
N LEU A 44 -28.26 10.51 -11.40
CA LEU A 44 -28.61 10.79 -12.80
C LEU A 44 -27.64 10.04 -13.71
N PHE A 45 -28.07 9.63 -14.90
CA PHE A 45 -27.22 8.97 -15.89
C PHE A 45 -27.05 9.82 -17.13
N VAL A 46 -25.86 9.74 -17.73
CA VAL A 46 -25.51 10.45 -18.96
C VAL A 46 -24.90 9.47 -19.96
N VAL A 47 -25.50 9.42 -21.15
CA VAL A 47 -25.14 8.52 -22.26
C VAL A 47 -25.06 9.32 -23.57
N ASN A 48 -24.62 8.70 -24.68
CA ASN A 48 -24.56 9.41 -25.96
C ASN A 48 -25.93 9.57 -26.61
N THR A 49 -26.74 8.50 -26.66
CA THR A 49 -27.99 8.47 -27.45
C THR A 49 -29.20 8.04 -26.62
N SER A 50 -30.40 8.27 -27.17
CA SER A 50 -31.66 7.96 -26.48
C SER A 50 -31.90 6.46 -26.25
N GLU A 51 -31.27 5.62 -27.06
CA GLU A 51 -31.33 4.16 -27.01
C GLU A 51 -30.46 3.62 -25.88
N GLU A 52 -29.34 4.26 -25.61
CA GLU A 52 -28.43 3.91 -24.51
C GLU A 52 -29.04 4.18 -23.13
N CYS A 53 -30.14 4.94 -23.05
CA CYS A 53 -30.88 5.15 -21.80
C CYS A 53 -31.79 3.98 -21.39
N VAL A 54 -32.05 3.00 -22.28
CA VAL A 54 -32.98 1.89 -22.01
C VAL A 54 -32.61 1.07 -20.75
N PRO A 55 -31.33 0.75 -20.46
CA PRO A 55 -30.97 0.04 -19.22
C PRO A 55 -31.25 0.83 -17.94
N TYR A 56 -31.46 2.14 -18.05
CA TYR A 56 -31.57 3.08 -16.94
C TYR A 56 -32.98 3.65 -16.78
N GLU A 57 -34.01 3.01 -17.37
CA GLU A 57 -35.41 3.50 -17.42
C GLU A 57 -36.06 3.76 -16.06
N THR A 58 -35.53 3.20 -14.97
CA THR A 58 -35.98 3.45 -13.60
C THR A 58 -35.34 4.68 -12.94
N THR A 59 -34.42 5.34 -13.65
CA THR A 59 -33.66 6.52 -13.22
C THR A 59 -33.69 7.60 -14.30
N LEU A 60 -33.39 8.85 -13.94
CA LEU A 60 -33.32 9.93 -14.94
C LEU A 60 -32.04 9.78 -15.76
N CYS A 61 -32.21 9.58 -17.06
CA CYS A 61 -31.12 9.44 -18.02
C CYS A 61 -31.18 10.56 -19.08
N PHE A 62 -30.04 11.21 -19.31
CA PHE A 62 -29.85 12.33 -20.24
C PHE A 62 -28.91 11.90 -21.37
N PHE A 63 -29.12 12.43 -22.57
CA PHE A 63 -28.33 12.11 -23.75
C PHE A 63 -28.10 13.35 -24.62
N ASN A 64 -27.19 13.24 -25.58
CA ASN A 64 -26.87 14.35 -26.47
C ASN A 64 -28.01 14.63 -27.44
N HIS A 65 -28.37 15.91 -27.58
CA HIS A 65 -29.32 16.35 -28.60
C HIS A 65 -28.66 16.32 -29.98
N GLU A 66 -29.26 15.72 -31.00
CA GLU A 66 -28.58 15.48 -32.29
C GLU A 66 -28.05 16.76 -32.96
N SER A 67 -28.84 17.85 -32.97
CA SER A 67 -28.54 19.06 -33.76
C SER A 67 -28.09 20.29 -32.96
N LEU A 68 -27.97 20.20 -31.63
CA LEU A 68 -27.67 21.36 -30.77
C LEU A 68 -26.22 21.28 -30.28
N ASP A 69 -25.44 22.32 -30.54
CA ASP A 69 -24.06 22.48 -30.06
C ASP A 69 -23.79 23.97 -29.88
N GLU A 70 -24.15 24.48 -28.70
CA GLU A 70 -24.01 25.90 -28.37
C GLU A 70 -23.10 26.10 -27.15
N LEU A 71 -22.85 27.36 -26.80
CA LEU A 71 -22.03 27.76 -25.65
C LEU A 71 -22.40 26.99 -24.37
N ASP A 72 -21.45 26.86 -23.45
CA ASP A 72 -21.61 26.13 -22.18
C ASP A 72 -21.93 24.63 -22.32
N GLY A 73 -21.77 24.08 -23.53
CA GLY A 73 -22.02 22.67 -23.84
C GLY A 73 -23.49 22.35 -24.00
N GLU A 74 -24.32 23.34 -24.32
CA GLU A 74 -25.74 23.14 -24.62
C GLU A 74 -25.91 22.17 -25.78
N GLY A 75 -26.82 21.21 -25.60
CA GLY A 75 -27.00 20.06 -26.49
C GLY A 75 -26.22 18.81 -26.09
N THR A 76 -25.41 18.88 -25.03
CA THR A 76 -24.85 17.68 -24.39
C THR A 76 -25.75 17.15 -23.27
N GLY A 77 -25.80 15.83 -23.09
CA GLY A 77 -26.55 15.18 -22.01
C GLY A 77 -26.06 15.57 -20.62
N LEU A 78 -24.74 15.72 -20.46
CA LEU A 78 -24.10 16.17 -19.22
C LEU A 78 -24.56 17.58 -18.82
N ARG A 79 -24.59 18.53 -19.78
CA ARG A 79 -25.09 19.87 -19.50
C ARG A 79 -26.56 19.85 -19.09
N ALA A 80 -27.38 19.04 -19.76
CA ALA A 80 -28.79 18.87 -19.42
C ALA A 80 -28.99 18.30 -18.01
N ALA A 81 -28.18 17.30 -17.62
CA ALA A 81 -28.23 16.71 -16.27
C ALA A 81 -27.87 17.75 -15.18
N ILE A 82 -26.83 18.57 -15.42
CA ILE A 82 -26.42 19.65 -14.49
C ILE A 82 -27.52 20.70 -14.35
N LYS A 83 -28.11 21.14 -15.47
CA LYS A 83 -29.24 22.07 -15.46
C LYS A 83 -30.43 21.51 -14.69
N HIS A 84 -30.78 20.25 -14.93
CA HIS A 84 -31.85 19.58 -14.21
C HIS A 84 -31.59 19.58 -12.71
N ALA A 85 -30.38 19.21 -12.28
CA ALA A 85 -30.00 19.24 -10.88
C ALA A 85 -30.14 20.65 -10.26
N LYS A 86 -29.68 21.67 -11.00
CA LYS A 86 -29.74 23.08 -10.59
C LYS A 86 -31.18 23.60 -10.47
N GLU A 87 -32.00 23.37 -11.48
CA GLU A 87 -33.39 23.84 -11.55
C GLU A 87 -34.29 23.17 -10.49
N ASN A 88 -33.98 21.93 -10.14
CA ASN A 88 -34.70 21.17 -9.12
C ASN A 88 -34.04 21.25 -7.73
N LEU A 89 -32.98 22.04 -7.57
CA LEU A 89 -32.26 22.24 -6.31
C LEU A 89 -31.85 20.91 -5.65
N LEU A 90 -31.37 19.96 -6.45
CA LEU A 90 -30.93 18.66 -5.97
C LEU A 90 -29.67 18.82 -5.12
N SER A 91 -29.51 17.98 -4.09
CA SER A 91 -28.35 18.02 -3.20
C SER A 91 -27.72 16.64 -3.08
N GLY A 92 -26.38 16.58 -3.04
CA GLY A 92 -25.64 15.33 -3.02
C GLY A 92 -25.84 14.46 -4.27
N ILE A 93 -26.18 15.09 -5.41
CA ILE A 93 -26.47 14.36 -6.65
C ILE A 93 -25.19 13.80 -7.27
N LYS A 94 -25.25 12.54 -7.68
CA LYS A 94 -24.22 11.91 -8.51
C LYS A 94 -24.70 11.82 -9.96
N ILE A 95 -23.91 12.33 -10.90
CA ILE A 95 -24.12 12.20 -12.33
C ILE A 95 -23.17 11.12 -12.84
N ASN A 96 -23.73 9.97 -13.20
CA ASN A 96 -23.01 8.81 -13.70
C ASN A 96 -22.83 8.92 -15.22
N ILE A 97 -21.59 9.09 -15.67
CA ILE A 97 -21.20 9.00 -17.08
C ILE A 97 -21.04 7.52 -17.42
N VAL A 98 -21.57 7.11 -18.56
CA VAL A 98 -21.57 5.71 -19.01
C VAL A 98 -20.77 5.57 -20.30
N ALA A 99 -19.93 4.54 -20.37
CA ALA A 99 -19.14 4.18 -21.55
C ALA A 99 -18.33 5.36 -22.11
N ASP A 100 -18.06 5.38 -23.42
CA ASP A 100 -17.36 6.47 -24.10
C ASP A 100 -18.34 7.61 -24.42
N TYR A 101 -18.60 8.46 -23.44
CA TYR A 101 -19.47 9.62 -23.59
C TYR A 101 -18.77 10.76 -24.35
N LYS A 102 -19.38 11.19 -25.44
CA LYS A 102 -18.83 12.21 -26.34
C LYS A 102 -19.42 13.57 -26.02
N ILE A 103 -18.59 14.53 -25.63
CA ILE A 103 -18.99 15.94 -25.66
C ILE A 103 -18.79 16.52 -27.06
N LYS A 104 -19.35 17.70 -27.27
CA LYS A 104 -19.35 18.41 -28.55
C LYS A 104 -18.28 19.52 -28.60
N THR A 105 -18.50 20.56 -29.39
CA THR A 105 -17.49 21.58 -29.69
C THR A 105 -17.21 22.45 -28.48
N PHE A 106 -18.25 22.87 -27.77
CA PHE A 106 -18.15 23.80 -26.66
C PHE A 106 -17.92 23.09 -25.32
N PRO A 107 -17.21 23.74 -24.38
CA PRO A 107 -16.91 23.15 -23.08
C PRO A 107 -18.20 22.96 -22.29
N VAL A 108 -18.35 21.83 -21.61
CA VAL A 108 -19.50 21.61 -20.73
C VAL A 108 -19.32 22.44 -19.45
N LEU A 109 -20.24 23.36 -19.18
CA LEU A 109 -20.23 24.18 -17.98
C LEU A 109 -20.80 23.42 -16.78
N ILE A 110 -20.04 23.40 -15.69
CA ILE A 110 -20.40 22.85 -14.39
C ILE A 110 -20.52 24.00 -13.39
N ASP A 111 -21.75 24.47 -13.21
CA ASP A 111 -22.12 25.65 -12.41
C ASP A 111 -23.12 25.32 -11.30
N PHE A 112 -23.11 24.06 -10.82
CA PHE A 112 -23.93 23.59 -9.73
C PHE A 112 -23.22 22.48 -8.94
N PRO A 113 -23.41 22.36 -7.60
CA PRO A 113 -22.73 21.34 -6.82
C PRO A 113 -23.17 19.90 -7.15
N VAL A 114 -22.26 19.13 -7.74
CA VAL A 114 -22.51 17.74 -8.18
C VAL A 114 -21.28 16.85 -7.99
N VAL A 115 -21.49 15.53 -7.97
CA VAL A 115 -20.43 14.54 -8.17
C VAL A 115 -20.54 13.98 -9.58
N ILE A 116 -19.55 14.21 -10.43
CA ILE A 116 -19.46 13.57 -11.74
C ILE A 116 -18.65 12.29 -11.57
N ASN A 117 -19.28 11.16 -11.87
CA ASN A 117 -18.72 9.83 -11.61
C ASN A 117 -18.71 9.01 -12.90
N GLY A 118 -17.60 8.36 -13.21
CA GLY A 118 -17.58 7.35 -14.26
C GLY A 118 -18.13 6.02 -13.79
N PHE A 119 -18.92 5.39 -14.64
CA PHE A 119 -19.48 4.05 -14.44
C PHE A 119 -18.80 3.06 -15.39
N ASP A 120 -18.28 1.95 -14.86
CA ASP A 120 -17.65 0.87 -15.65
C ASP A 120 -16.60 1.36 -16.68
N ASN A 121 -15.58 2.07 -16.20
CA ASN A 121 -14.48 2.63 -17.02
C ASN A 121 -14.94 3.68 -18.03
N ALA A 122 -15.96 4.44 -17.68
CA ALA A 122 -16.46 5.51 -18.52
C ALA A 122 -15.38 6.53 -18.89
N LYS A 123 -15.52 7.06 -20.09
CA LYS A 123 -14.63 8.02 -20.70
C LYS A 123 -15.41 9.25 -21.14
N ILE A 124 -14.85 10.43 -20.89
CA ILE A 124 -15.28 11.68 -21.54
C ILE A 124 -14.28 11.98 -22.65
N THR A 125 -14.79 12.08 -23.88
CA THR A 125 -13.98 12.36 -25.08
C THR A 125 -14.77 13.22 -26.05
N THR A 126 -14.19 13.53 -27.21
CA THR A 126 -14.90 14.23 -28.29
C THR A 126 -14.48 13.70 -29.66
N GLN A 127 -15.34 13.88 -30.65
CA GLN A 127 -15.01 13.63 -32.06
C GLN A 127 -14.90 14.94 -32.85
N GLU A 128 -15.04 16.09 -32.17
CA GLU A 128 -15.05 17.39 -32.81
C GLU A 128 -13.62 17.83 -33.17
N PRO A 129 -13.37 18.25 -34.42
CA PRO A 129 -12.03 18.59 -34.88
C PRO A 129 -11.55 19.96 -34.40
N ASN A 130 -12.42 20.79 -33.83
CA ASN A 130 -12.04 22.08 -33.26
C ASN A 130 -11.43 21.87 -31.87
N CYS A 131 -10.16 22.21 -31.69
CA CYS A 131 -9.43 22.00 -30.43
C CYS A 131 -9.18 23.29 -29.63
N ASP A 132 -9.87 24.38 -29.96
CA ASP A 132 -9.67 25.70 -29.33
C ASP A 132 -10.40 25.86 -27.99
N HIS A 133 -11.29 24.92 -27.65
CA HIS A 133 -12.09 24.96 -26.43
C HIS A 133 -11.68 23.86 -25.46
N ALA A 134 -11.82 24.14 -24.15
CA ALA A 134 -11.64 23.12 -23.13
C ALA A 134 -12.71 22.02 -23.22
N MET A 135 -12.48 20.88 -22.56
CA MET A 135 -13.51 19.84 -22.44
C MET A 135 -14.54 20.21 -21.38
N LEU A 136 -14.09 20.52 -20.15
CA LEU A 136 -14.94 20.84 -19.00
C LEU A 136 -14.57 22.17 -18.37
N ASN A 137 -15.57 23.01 -18.05
CA ASN A 137 -15.40 24.27 -17.33
C ASN A 137 -16.13 24.21 -15.98
N ILE A 138 -15.39 24.35 -14.88
CA ILE A 138 -15.92 24.29 -13.52
C ILE A 138 -15.92 25.67 -12.90
N ILE A 139 -17.09 26.13 -12.45
CA ILE A 139 -17.23 27.37 -11.68
C ILE A 139 -17.93 27.15 -10.32
N GLU A 140 -18.26 25.91 -9.96
CA GLU A 140 -18.86 25.55 -8.67
C GLU A 140 -18.11 24.42 -7.94
N ALA A 141 -18.54 24.13 -6.70
CA ALA A 141 -18.03 22.99 -5.94
C ALA A 141 -18.35 21.67 -6.66
N VAL A 142 -17.34 20.91 -7.10
CA VAL A 142 -17.57 19.64 -7.81
C VAL A 142 -16.58 18.58 -7.36
N THR A 143 -17.01 17.32 -7.40
CA THR A 143 -16.11 16.17 -7.38
C THR A 143 -16.15 15.47 -8.74
N ILE A 144 -15.01 15.26 -9.38
CA ILE A 144 -14.87 14.47 -10.61
C ILE A 144 -14.10 13.19 -10.27
N GLN A 145 -14.67 12.02 -10.56
CA GLN A 145 -14.04 10.75 -10.22
C GLN A 145 -14.34 9.58 -11.14
N ASN A 146 -13.44 8.59 -11.13
CA ASN A 146 -13.56 7.31 -11.83
C ASN A 146 -13.72 7.44 -13.35
N LEU A 147 -13.13 8.48 -13.96
CA LEU A 147 -13.24 8.76 -15.39
C LEU A 147 -11.89 8.67 -16.10
N ILE A 148 -11.94 8.27 -17.37
CA ILE A 148 -10.89 8.57 -18.34
C ILE A 148 -11.30 9.85 -19.08
N ILE A 149 -10.40 10.83 -19.22
CA ILE A 149 -10.67 12.06 -19.96
C ILE A 149 -9.50 12.33 -20.91
N ASP A 150 -9.83 12.50 -22.19
CA ASP A 150 -8.89 12.93 -23.23
C ASP A 150 -9.51 14.01 -24.13
N ASP A 151 -8.72 14.58 -25.03
CA ASP A 151 -9.18 15.60 -25.98
C ASP A 151 -9.69 15.02 -27.32
N GLY A 152 -9.74 13.69 -27.45
CA GLY A 152 -10.36 12.99 -28.57
C GLY A 152 -9.59 13.08 -29.89
N ALA A 153 -10.21 13.66 -30.92
CA ALA A 153 -9.72 13.67 -32.30
C ALA A 153 -8.67 14.77 -32.58
N CYS A 154 -8.12 15.38 -31.54
CA CYS A 154 -7.12 16.44 -31.64
C CYS A 154 -5.74 15.84 -31.97
N HIS A 155 -5.06 16.42 -32.98
CA HIS A 155 -3.76 15.90 -33.46
C HIS A 155 -2.65 16.98 -33.42
N ASP A 156 -2.95 18.19 -33.91
CA ASP A 156 -1.96 19.29 -34.00
C ASP A 156 -2.11 20.35 -32.90
N VAL A 157 -3.33 20.55 -32.41
CA VAL A 157 -3.67 21.44 -31.29
C VAL A 157 -4.49 20.61 -30.31
N SER A 158 -4.22 20.76 -29.03
CA SER A 158 -4.90 20.00 -27.98
C SER A 158 -5.75 20.89 -27.08
N ARG A 159 -6.77 20.29 -26.44
CA ARG A 159 -7.71 20.98 -25.55
C ARG A 159 -7.24 20.92 -24.10
N ASP A 160 -7.53 21.96 -23.32
CA ASP A 160 -7.46 21.84 -21.86
C ASP A 160 -8.56 20.88 -21.39
N LEU A 161 -8.23 19.82 -20.65
CA LEU A 161 -9.24 18.81 -20.28
C LEU A 161 -10.18 19.38 -19.22
N ILE A 162 -9.64 19.95 -18.15
CA ILE A 162 -10.43 20.52 -17.06
C ILE A 162 -9.95 21.93 -16.75
N VAL A 163 -10.84 22.91 -16.86
CA VAL A 163 -10.60 24.28 -16.41
C VAL A 163 -11.34 24.53 -15.11
N VAL A 164 -10.61 24.88 -14.06
CA VAL A 164 -11.16 25.17 -12.73
C VAL A 164 -11.10 26.67 -12.45
N ASN A 165 -12.27 27.30 -12.31
CA ASN A 165 -12.42 28.70 -11.92
C ASN A 165 -13.57 28.85 -10.91
N SER A 166 -13.52 28.08 -9.83
CA SER A 166 -14.56 28.11 -8.80
C SER A 166 -14.09 28.84 -7.55
N PRO A 167 -14.92 29.71 -6.94
CA PRO A 167 -14.61 30.25 -5.61
C PRO A 167 -14.78 29.20 -4.49
N ASN A 168 -15.35 28.02 -4.81
CA ASN A 168 -15.58 26.92 -3.89
C ASN A 168 -14.60 25.76 -4.13
N SER A 169 -14.50 24.85 -3.16
CA SER A 169 -13.55 23.74 -3.24
C SER A 169 -13.94 22.72 -4.30
N VAL A 170 -12.94 22.27 -5.08
CA VAL A 170 -13.08 21.26 -6.14
C VAL A 170 -12.19 20.07 -5.83
N THR A 171 -12.70 18.86 -6.06
CA THR A 171 -11.94 17.61 -5.92
C THR A 171 -11.89 16.87 -7.25
N ILE A 172 -10.70 16.48 -7.70
CA ILE A 172 -10.50 15.66 -8.90
C ILE A 172 -9.75 14.41 -8.44
N GLN A 173 -10.39 13.25 -8.45
CA GLN A 173 -9.79 12.05 -7.89
C GLN A 173 -10.05 10.76 -8.66
N LYS A 174 -9.11 9.82 -8.65
CA LYS A 174 -9.28 8.50 -9.28
C LYS A 174 -9.65 8.59 -10.77
N ASN A 175 -9.08 9.55 -11.49
CA ASN A 175 -9.27 9.71 -12.94
C ASN A 175 -7.98 9.39 -13.70
N THR A 176 -8.11 9.04 -14.97
CA THR A 176 -7.01 9.07 -15.93
C THR A 176 -7.19 10.30 -16.83
N LEU A 177 -6.23 11.22 -16.81
CA LEU A 177 -6.25 12.48 -17.56
C LEU A 177 -5.09 12.48 -18.57
N GLU A 178 -5.39 12.24 -19.84
CA GLU A 178 -4.37 11.99 -20.85
C GLU A 178 -4.59 12.71 -22.17
N ASN A 179 -3.51 12.90 -22.93
CA ASN A 179 -3.50 13.47 -24.28
C ASN A 179 -4.09 14.88 -24.43
N GLY A 180 -4.31 15.61 -23.33
CA GLY A 180 -4.75 17.01 -23.37
C GLY A 180 -3.61 18.01 -23.52
N LYS A 181 -3.96 19.30 -23.54
CA LYS A 181 -3.00 20.41 -23.56
C LYS A 181 -2.47 20.61 -22.15
N ASN A 182 -3.32 21.09 -21.26
CA ASN A 182 -3.15 20.92 -19.82
C ASN A 182 -4.21 19.91 -19.36
N ALA A 183 -3.81 18.95 -18.53
CA ALA A 183 -4.80 18.07 -17.92
C ALA A 183 -5.74 18.88 -17.02
N ILE A 184 -5.17 19.77 -16.18
CA ILE A 184 -5.94 20.71 -15.36
C ILE A 184 -5.36 22.12 -15.48
N LEU A 185 -6.19 23.08 -15.91
CA LEU A 185 -5.89 24.52 -15.85
C LEU A 185 -6.63 25.13 -14.65
N PHE A 186 -5.88 25.54 -13.63
CA PHE A 186 -6.43 26.13 -12.41
C PHE A 186 -6.30 27.66 -12.45
N LYS A 187 -7.42 28.35 -12.69
CA LYS A 187 -7.49 29.81 -12.79
C LYS A 187 -7.28 30.47 -11.43
N ASP A 188 -6.95 31.77 -11.41
CA ASP A 188 -6.84 32.52 -10.16
C ASP A 188 -8.23 32.72 -9.51
N ASN A 189 -8.50 31.98 -8.43
CA ASN A 189 -9.75 32.03 -7.67
C ASN A 189 -9.50 31.74 -6.18
N SER A 190 -10.56 31.85 -5.36
CA SER A 190 -10.48 31.63 -3.90
C SER A 190 -10.71 30.18 -3.46
N GLY A 191 -11.20 29.30 -4.33
CA GLY A 191 -11.50 27.92 -4.03
C GLY A 191 -10.24 27.05 -3.99
N ASN A 192 -10.21 26.05 -3.12
CA ASN A 192 -9.11 25.09 -3.10
C ASN A 192 -9.33 23.99 -4.14
N LEU A 193 -8.25 23.53 -4.77
CA LEU A 193 -8.25 22.40 -5.69
C LEU A 193 -7.50 21.22 -5.05
N SER A 194 -8.21 20.13 -4.79
CA SER A 194 -7.66 18.87 -4.31
C SER A 194 -7.59 17.86 -5.45
N VAL A 195 -6.40 17.27 -5.68
CA VAL A 195 -6.17 16.33 -6.78
C VAL A 195 -5.50 15.07 -6.25
N PHE A 196 -6.24 13.94 -6.23
CA PHE A 196 -5.81 12.71 -5.57
C PHE A 196 -5.98 11.45 -6.42
N PHE A 197 -5.01 10.54 -6.38
CA PHE A 197 -5.16 9.19 -6.95
C PHE A 197 -5.44 9.16 -8.46
N ASN A 198 -5.07 10.22 -9.18
CA ASN A 198 -5.20 10.27 -10.63
C ASN A 198 -3.94 9.69 -11.31
N ASP A 199 -4.13 9.19 -12.53
CA ASP A 199 -3.07 8.96 -13.51
C ASP A 199 -3.11 10.13 -14.50
N ILE A 200 -2.10 10.99 -14.49
CA ILE A 200 -2.04 12.20 -15.31
C ILE A 200 -0.82 12.09 -16.21
N ARG A 201 -1.05 11.89 -17.51
CA ARG A 201 0.04 11.56 -18.42
C ARG A 201 -0.12 12.08 -19.83
N ASP A 202 1.00 12.21 -20.53
CA ASP A 202 1.06 12.50 -21.96
C ASP A 202 0.31 13.79 -22.38
N ASN A 203 0.17 14.76 -21.46
CA ASN A 203 -0.40 16.06 -21.78
C ASN A 203 0.67 16.99 -22.37
N GLN A 204 0.33 17.73 -23.42
CA GLN A 204 1.28 18.50 -24.24
C GLN A 204 2.04 19.59 -23.46
N LEU A 205 1.40 20.28 -22.51
CA LEU A 205 1.98 21.43 -21.79
C LEU A 205 2.12 21.25 -20.29
N SER A 206 1.20 20.58 -19.60
CA SER A 206 1.34 20.29 -18.16
C SER A 206 0.31 19.29 -17.67
N ALA A 207 0.65 18.60 -16.59
CA ALA A 207 -0.33 17.89 -15.78
C ALA A 207 -1.29 18.90 -15.14
N ILE A 208 -0.72 19.92 -14.48
CA ILE A 208 -1.48 20.99 -13.82
C ILE A 208 -0.77 22.32 -14.01
N ARG A 209 -1.52 23.35 -14.42
CA ARG A 209 -1.05 24.73 -14.46
C ARG A 209 -1.96 25.63 -13.67
N ARG A 210 -1.45 26.19 -12.56
CA ARG A 210 -2.08 27.32 -11.88
C ARG A 210 -1.69 28.63 -12.56
N GLU A 211 -2.68 29.44 -12.92
CA GLU A 211 -2.43 30.77 -13.49
C GLU A 211 -1.94 31.77 -12.45
N ALA A 212 -1.29 32.82 -12.94
CA ALA A 212 -0.82 33.92 -12.12
C ALA A 212 -1.99 34.75 -11.57
N GLY A 213 -1.86 35.22 -10.33
CA GLY A 213 -2.87 36.11 -9.74
C GLY A 213 -2.70 36.30 -8.24
N THR A 214 -3.72 36.89 -7.60
CA THR A 214 -3.66 37.35 -6.20
C THR A 214 -4.63 36.61 -5.29
N SER A 215 -5.37 35.64 -5.82
CA SER A 215 -6.39 34.92 -5.06
C SER A 215 -5.79 33.83 -4.17
N THR A 216 -6.54 33.41 -3.15
CA THR A 216 -6.04 32.55 -2.07
C THR A 216 -6.19 31.04 -2.32
N GLY A 217 -6.82 30.63 -3.42
CA GLY A 217 -7.07 29.24 -3.74
C GLY A 217 -5.79 28.43 -3.83
N LYS A 218 -5.73 27.33 -3.06
CA LYS A 218 -4.55 26.46 -2.97
C LYS A 218 -4.75 25.17 -3.76
N LEU A 219 -3.67 24.73 -4.41
CA LEU A 219 -3.54 23.41 -5.01
C LEU A 219 -2.96 22.42 -3.99
N LYS A 220 -3.66 21.31 -3.77
CA LYS A 220 -3.16 20.16 -3.02
C LYS A 220 -3.12 18.96 -3.95
N LEU A 221 -1.91 18.54 -4.33
CA LEU A 221 -1.67 17.44 -5.26
C LEU A 221 -0.97 16.31 -4.52
N THR A 222 -1.66 15.19 -4.31
CA THR A 222 -1.19 14.13 -3.39
C THR A 222 -1.64 12.76 -3.87
N GLY A 223 -0.74 11.79 -3.87
CA GLY A 223 -1.03 10.41 -4.24
C GLY A 223 -1.39 10.24 -5.71
N ASN A 224 -0.74 10.92 -6.64
CA ASN A 224 -1.00 10.78 -8.10
C ASN A 224 0.19 10.15 -8.82
N MET A 225 -0.07 9.56 -9.98
CA MET A 225 0.93 9.22 -10.99
C MET A 225 0.99 10.34 -12.02
N ILE A 226 2.14 11.00 -12.15
CA ILE A 226 2.33 12.19 -13.00
C ILE A 226 3.53 11.94 -13.91
N THR A 227 3.28 11.55 -15.14
CA THR A 227 4.35 11.09 -16.05
C THR A 227 4.21 11.69 -17.44
N ASN A 228 5.32 11.96 -18.13
CA ASN A 228 5.34 12.39 -19.54
C ASN A 228 4.49 13.63 -19.89
N ASN A 229 4.17 14.49 -18.93
CA ASN A 229 3.54 15.77 -19.23
C ASN A 229 4.62 16.81 -19.57
N ASN A 230 4.38 17.67 -20.55
CA ASN A 230 5.36 18.68 -20.98
C ASN A 230 6.76 18.08 -21.25
N PRO A 231 6.93 17.20 -22.25
CA PRO A 231 8.17 16.47 -22.45
C PRO A 231 9.41 17.38 -22.46
N GLY A 232 10.32 17.16 -21.50
CA GLY A 232 11.55 17.95 -21.33
C GLY A 232 11.41 19.22 -20.47
N GLY A 233 10.24 19.50 -19.89
CA GLY A 233 10.00 20.62 -18.98
C GLY A 233 9.36 20.20 -17.66
N ASN A 234 8.94 21.18 -16.84
CA ASN A 234 8.21 20.92 -15.61
C ASN A 234 6.79 20.42 -15.92
N GLN A 235 6.32 19.41 -15.17
CA GLN A 235 5.00 18.82 -15.32
C GLN A 235 3.92 19.62 -14.57
N VAL A 236 4.28 20.31 -13.48
CA VAL A 236 3.32 21.05 -12.61
C VAL A 236 3.80 22.47 -12.34
N PHE A 237 2.90 23.45 -12.44
CA PHE A 237 3.18 24.86 -12.20
C PHE A 237 2.24 25.41 -11.13
N CYS A 238 2.76 25.81 -9.96
CA CYS A 238 1.94 26.32 -8.85
C CYS A 238 1.87 27.85 -8.76
N HIS A 239 2.55 28.57 -9.66
CA HIS A 239 2.73 30.03 -9.68
C HIS A 239 3.45 30.63 -8.46
N HIS A 240 3.11 30.24 -7.24
CA HIS A 240 3.75 30.69 -6.00
C HIS A 240 3.82 29.54 -4.99
N SER A 241 4.95 29.41 -4.29
CA SER A 241 5.26 28.23 -3.46
C SER A 241 4.24 27.98 -2.35
N THR A 242 3.63 29.04 -1.79
CA THR A 242 2.61 28.96 -0.74
C THR A 242 1.20 28.57 -1.24
N LEU A 243 1.00 28.51 -2.56
CA LEU A 243 -0.29 28.23 -3.19
C LEU A 243 -0.38 26.82 -3.77
N GLY A 244 0.69 26.02 -3.72
CA GLY A 244 0.65 24.64 -4.18
C GLY A 244 1.59 23.72 -3.41
N ASN A 245 1.09 22.58 -2.96
CA ASN A 245 1.88 21.48 -2.41
C ASN A 245 1.78 20.28 -3.36
N VAL A 246 2.94 19.74 -3.74
CA VAL A 246 3.06 18.63 -4.71
C VAL A 246 3.79 17.41 -4.14
N ASN A 247 3.82 17.28 -2.81
CA ASN A 247 4.36 16.11 -2.15
C ASN A 247 3.49 14.87 -2.38
N HIS A 248 4.10 13.69 -2.24
CA HIS A 248 3.46 12.37 -2.27
C HIS A 248 2.92 11.96 -3.63
N ASN A 249 3.58 12.37 -4.72
CA ASN A 249 3.25 11.92 -6.07
C ASN A 249 4.40 11.09 -6.66
N TYR A 250 4.06 10.20 -7.58
CA TYR A 250 5.01 9.51 -8.44
C TYR A 250 5.24 10.36 -9.69
N TRP A 251 6.49 10.63 -10.03
CA TRP A 251 6.86 11.56 -11.11
C TRP A 251 7.45 10.88 -12.35
N GLY A 252 7.56 9.54 -12.31
CA GLY A 252 8.37 8.74 -13.23
C GLY A 252 9.65 8.24 -12.55
N GLU A 253 10.27 7.24 -13.18
CA GLU A 253 11.57 6.69 -12.75
C GLU A 253 12.64 7.80 -12.80
N ASP A 254 13.41 7.92 -11.72
CA ASP A 254 14.47 8.92 -11.54
C ASP A 254 14.04 10.40 -11.71
N VAL A 255 12.75 10.70 -11.61
CA VAL A 255 12.22 12.06 -11.65
C VAL A 255 11.87 12.54 -10.23
N PHE A 256 12.36 13.72 -9.87
CA PHE A 256 12.15 14.35 -8.58
C PHE A 256 11.18 15.53 -8.69
N PRO A 257 10.37 15.83 -7.65
CA PRO A 257 9.49 17.00 -7.67
C PRO A 257 10.27 18.33 -7.83
N SER A 258 11.51 18.40 -7.35
CA SER A 258 12.37 19.58 -7.54
C SER A 258 12.70 19.91 -9.01
N SER A 259 12.72 18.90 -9.88
CA SER A 259 12.90 19.08 -11.33
C SER A 259 11.59 19.03 -12.11
N ALA A 260 10.56 18.38 -11.58
CA ALA A 260 9.27 18.22 -12.25
C ALA A 260 8.23 19.30 -11.91
N SER A 261 8.49 20.19 -10.95
CA SER A 261 7.55 21.24 -10.55
C SER A 261 8.18 22.64 -10.52
N GLU A 262 7.37 23.67 -10.78
CA GLU A 262 7.79 25.07 -10.75
C GLU A 262 6.95 25.88 -9.75
N ASN A 263 7.65 26.65 -8.89
CA ASN A 263 7.05 27.52 -7.88
C ASN A 263 6.08 26.81 -6.93
N CYS A 264 6.34 25.53 -6.62
CA CYS A 264 5.55 24.71 -5.70
C CYS A 264 6.29 24.48 -4.37
N THR A 265 5.57 24.09 -3.32
CA THR A 265 6.15 23.45 -2.13
C THR A 265 6.35 21.96 -2.41
N PHE A 266 7.59 21.48 -2.23
CA PHE A 266 7.96 20.08 -2.40
C PHE A 266 9.09 19.67 -1.45
N ASP A 267 9.27 18.36 -1.30
CA ASP A 267 10.43 17.69 -0.72
C ASP A 267 10.69 16.42 -1.55
N ASP A 268 11.89 16.27 -2.12
CA ASP A 268 12.25 15.14 -2.98
C ASP A 268 12.19 13.79 -2.25
N ASN A 269 12.27 13.80 -0.92
CA ASN A 269 12.10 12.61 -0.09
C ASN A 269 10.65 12.25 0.17
N LYS A 270 9.71 13.14 -0.16
CA LYS A 270 8.28 12.94 -0.02
C LYS A 270 7.60 12.47 -1.30
N ARG A 271 8.33 12.05 -2.34
CA ARG A 271 7.75 11.43 -3.55
C ARG A 271 7.19 10.03 -3.24
N LEU A 272 6.39 9.47 -4.14
CA LEU A 272 6.14 8.02 -4.13
C LEU A 272 7.38 7.31 -4.68
N GLY A 273 7.89 6.33 -3.95
CA GLY A 273 9.20 5.72 -4.24
C GLY A 273 9.21 4.69 -5.37
N ALA A 274 8.04 4.31 -5.88
CA ALA A 274 7.87 3.39 -6.99
C ALA A 274 6.56 3.68 -7.73
N GLU A 275 6.40 3.13 -8.93
CA GLU A 275 5.16 3.24 -9.69
C GLU A 275 3.99 2.61 -8.91
N PRO A 276 2.91 3.37 -8.64
CA PRO A 276 1.74 2.84 -7.95
C PRO A 276 0.93 1.91 -8.86
N ARG A 277 0.13 1.01 -8.28
CA ARG A 277 -0.73 0.12 -9.05
C ARG A 277 -1.79 0.93 -9.79
N GLN A 278 -1.72 0.92 -11.12
CA GLN A 278 -2.74 1.52 -11.97
C GLN A 278 -4.08 0.78 -11.85
N LEU A 279 -5.17 1.53 -11.92
CA LEU A 279 -6.53 1.02 -12.04
C LEU A 279 -7.04 1.31 -13.46
N SER A 280 -8.28 0.93 -13.75
CA SER A 280 -8.91 1.29 -15.01
C SER A 280 -9.12 2.79 -15.18
N ALA A 281 -9.32 3.51 -14.08
CA ALA A 281 -9.23 4.97 -14.01
C ALA A 281 -8.40 5.34 -12.77
N GLY A 282 -7.37 6.16 -12.98
CA GLY A 282 -6.45 6.58 -11.93
C GLY A 282 -5.59 5.45 -11.36
N ILE A 283 -5.21 5.59 -10.10
CA ILE A 283 -4.34 4.63 -9.39
C ILE A 283 -4.99 4.08 -8.12
N ALA A 284 -4.44 2.99 -7.59
CA ALA A 284 -4.90 2.35 -6.38
C ALA A 284 -4.47 3.15 -5.13
N GLY A 285 -5.20 4.21 -4.83
CA GLY A 285 -5.03 5.00 -3.60
C GLY A 285 -6.36 5.32 -2.91
N GLU A 286 -6.32 5.47 -1.59
CA GLU A 286 -7.49 5.77 -0.77
C GLU A 286 -7.19 6.85 0.26
N TYR A 287 -8.17 7.70 0.51
CA TYR A 287 -8.17 8.69 1.60
C TYR A 287 -9.08 8.18 2.72
N ILE A 288 -8.48 7.76 3.82
CA ILE A 288 -9.20 7.13 4.94
C ILE A 288 -9.44 8.18 6.03
N ASN A 289 -10.70 8.52 6.25
CA ASN A 289 -11.10 9.22 7.47
C ASN A 289 -10.97 8.26 8.65
N LEU A 290 -10.11 8.61 9.60
CA LEU A 290 -9.79 7.75 10.74
C LEU A 290 -10.84 7.93 11.84
N GLU A 291 -11.36 6.79 12.28
CA GLU A 291 -12.30 6.68 13.38
C GLU A 291 -11.70 5.84 14.51
N ARG A 292 -12.44 5.70 15.63
CA ARG A 292 -12.03 4.84 16.76
C ARG A 292 -12.08 3.35 16.45
N THR A 293 -12.75 2.97 15.37
CA THR A 293 -12.84 1.61 14.84
C THR A 293 -12.07 1.51 13.54
N TYR A 294 -11.59 0.31 13.21
CA TYR A 294 -10.95 0.08 11.92
C TYR A 294 -11.91 0.41 10.78
N SER A 295 -11.37 1.07 9.75
CA SER A 295 -12.01 1.21 8.45
C SER A 295 -12.32 -0.16 7.84
N ASP A 296 -13.21 -0.16 6.85
CA ASP A 296 -13.35 -1.33 5.98
C ASP A 296 -12.01 -1.66 5.32
N PRO A 297 -11.69 -2.95 5.14
CA PRO A 297 -10.44 -3.34 4.52
C PRO A 297 -10.39 -2.95 3.03
N ILE A 298 -9.30 -2.32 2.62
CA ILE A 298 -9.03 -1.91 1.24
C ILE A 298 -7.83 -2.66 0.66
N PHE A 299 -7.72 -2.67 -0.67
CA PHE A 299 -6.55 -3.18 -1.41
C PHE A 299 -6.06 -4.59 -1.04
N GLY A 300 -6.96 -5.47 -0.59
CA GLY A 300 -6.59 -6.84 -0.18
C GLY A 300 -6.36 -7.00 1.32
N GLY A 301 -6.73 -6.01 2.12
CA GLY A 301 -6.90 -6.15 3.57
C GLY A 301 -6.21 -5.11 4.44
N PHE A 302 -5.75 -3.99 3.87
CA PHE A 302 -5.28 -2.85 4.65
C PHE A 302 -6.46 -2.17 5.35
N SER A 303 -6.32 -1.81 6.62
CA SER A 303 -7.28 -0.96 7.33
C SER A 303 -6.59 -0.17 8.43
N ALA A 304 -7.19 0.95 8.83
CA ALA A 304 -6.62 1.82 9.86
C ALA A 304 -7.68 2.39 10.80
N LYS A 305 -7.23 2.82 11.98
CA LYS A 305 -8.01 3.56 12.98
C LYS A 305 -7.12 4.54 13.73
N SER A 306 -7.72 5.47 14.45
CA SER A 306 -7.01 6.39 15.35
C SER A 306 -7.64 6.42 16.74
N ASP A 307 -6.86 6.82 17.73
CA ASP A 307 -7.37 7.16 19.06
C ASP A 307 -8.24 8.41 19.07
N GLN A 308 -8.17 9.24 18.02
CA GLN A 308 -8.93 10.48 17.88
C GLN A 308 -9.62 10.54 16.50
N PRO A 309 -10.95 10.66 16.45
CA PRO A 309 -11.66 10.85 15.17
C PRO A 309 -11.34 12.23 14.57
N GLY A 310 -11.60 12.39 13.28
CA GLY A 310 -11.37 13.64 12.54
C GLY A 310 -9.94 13.82 12.02
N ASN A 311 -9.11 12.79 12.13
CA ASN A 311 -7.83 12.68 11.43
C ASN A 311 -8.03 11.89 10.13
N ALA A 312 -7.07 11.98 9.22
CA ALA A 312 -7.10 11.19 8.00
C ALA A 312 -5.69 10.74 7.59
N LEU A 313 -5.64 9.69 6.79
CA LEU A 313 -4.42 9.25 6.14
C LEU A 313 -4.68 8.87 4.69
N PHE A 314 -3.60 8.87 3.91
CA PHE A 314 -3.54 8.37 2.56
C PHE A 314 -2.84 7.02 2.56
N VAL A 315 -3.32 6.13 1.69
CA VAL A 315 -2.69 4.84 1.42
C VAL A 315 -2.58 4.67 -0.09
N ILE A 316 -1.39 4.35 -0.58
CA ILE A 316 -1.14 4.03 -1.98
C ILE A 316 -0.66 2.59 -2.08
N ASP A 317 -1.31 1.77 -2.90
CA ASP A 317 -0.93 0.38 -3.18
C ASP A 317 0.02 0.33 -4.39
N HIS A 318 1.24 -0.13 -4.17
CA HIS A 318 2.27 -0.29 -5.21
C HIS A 318 2.34 -1.71 -5.79
N ASN A 319 1.42 -2.59 -5.39
CA ASN A 319 1.48 -4.01 -5.70
C ASN A 319 2.84 -4.59 -5.27
N ASN A 320 3.61 -5.19 -6.20
CA ASN A 320 4.92 -5.76 -5.93
C ASN A 320 6.08 -4.79 -6.24
N ASN A 321 5.79 -3.54 -6.66
CA ASN A 321 6.81 -2.56 -6.93
C ASN A 321 7.32 -2.01 -5.59
N GLN A 322 8.59 -2.24 -5.27
CA GLN A 322 9.20 -1.85 -4.01
C GLN A 322 9.60 -0.36 -4.03
N PRO A 323 9.00 0.49 -3.18
CA PRO A 323 9.39 1.90 -3.08
C PRO A 323 10.85 2.11 -2.65
N PHE A 324 11.51 3.09 -3.28
CA PHE A 324 12.83 3.62 -2.88
C PHE A 324 13.98 2.62 -2.93
N ILE A 325 13.93 1.66 -3.86
CA ILE A 325 15.03 0.69 -4.06
C ILE A 325 16.38 1.39 -4.34
N ASP A 326 16.35 2.57 -4.95
CA ASP A 326 17.51 3.44 -5.22
C ASP A 326 18.24 3.90 -3.96
N LYS A 327 17.57 3.91 -2.80
CA LYS A 327 18.12 4.37 -1.52
C LYS A 327 18.61 3.23 -0.62
N MET A 328 18.55 1.99 -1.08
CA MET A 328 18.94 0.82 -0.29
C MET A 328 20.44 0.54 -0.39
N PRO A 329 21.02 -0.16 0.60
CA PRO A 329 22.36 -0.71 0.48
C PRO A 329 22.52 -1.56 -0.79
N ARG A 330 23.72 -1.55 -1.38
CA ARG A 330 24.02 -2.41 -2.53
C ARG A 330 23.84 -3.88 -2.16
N ASN A 331 23.09 -4.61 -2.98
CA ASN A 331 22.72 -6.02 -2.77
C ASN A 331 21.79 -6.26 -1.56
N TYR A 332 21.08 -5.23 -1.09
CA TYR A 332 20.00 -5.44 -0.13
C TYR A 332 18.91 -6.30 -0.77
N GLU A 333 18.49 -7.34 -0.05
CA GLU A 333 17.47 -8.28 -0.49
C GLU A 333 16.31 -8.33 0.49
N LEU A 334 15.10 -8.37 -0.05
CA LEU A 334 13.86 -8.45 0.71
C LEU A 334 12.98 -9.55 0.14
N THR A 335 12.58 -10.50 0.99
CA THR A 335 11.44 -11.37 0.73
C THR A 335 10.17 -10.60 1.05
N HIS A 336 9.46 -10.15 0.02
CA HIS A 336 8.13 -9.58 0.19
C HIS A 336 7.07 -10.67 0.08
N CYS A 337 6.14 -10.65 1.02
CA CYS A 337 5.07 -11.64 1.18
C CYS A 337 3.70 -11.08 0.83
N GLY A 338 3.65 -9.85 0.33
CA GLY A 338 2.44 -9.19 -0.04
C GLY A 338 2.77 -7.91 -0.80
N LYS A 339 1.84 -6.96 -0.71
CA LYS A 339 1.94 -5.69 -1.40
C LYS A 339 2.76 -4.68 -0.61
N PHE A 340 3.34 -3.74 -1.34
CA PHE A 340 3.91 -2.52 -0.78
C PHE A 340 2.85 -1.42 -0.70
N TYR A 341 2.86 -0.68 0.41
CA TYR A 341 1.95 0.44 0.65
C TYR A 341 2.73 1.68 1.07
N ASP A 342 2.58 2.80 0.39
CA ASP A 342 2.96 4.10 0.97
C ASP A 342 1.81 4.59 1.86
N VAL A 343 2.11 4.89 3.13
CA VAL A 343 1.13 5.38 4.11
C VAL A 343 1.61 6.70 4.69
N PHE A 344 0.75 7.72 4.65
CA PHE A 344 1.07 9.02 5.21
C PHE A 344 -0.16 9.79 5.70
N MET A 345 0.02 10.57 6.77
CA MET A 345 -1.03 11.36 7.40
C MET A 345 -1.44 12.54 6.52
N ASP A 346 -2.71 12.95 6.60
CA ASP A 346 -3.13 14.20 5.98
C ASP A 346 -2.55 15.42 6.69
N GLU A 347 -2.34 16.49 5.94
CA GLU A 347 -1.97 17.80 6.47
C GLU A 347 -2.94 18.21 7.60
N ASN A 348 -2.36 18.70 8.71
CA ASN A 348 -3.08 19.08 9.93
C ASN A 348 -3.68 17.94 10.75
N SER A 349 -3.42 16.67 10.41
CA SER A 349 -3.73 15.56 11.32
C SER A 349 -2.96 15.73 12.62
N THR A 350 -3.65 15.55 13.75
CA THR A 350 -3.11 15.71 15.11
C THR A 350 -3.25 14.45 15.95
N ALA A 351 -3.47 13.29 15.32
CA ALA A 351 -3.55 12.00 16.00
C ALA A 351 -2.35 11.78 16.93
N SER A 352 -2.60 11.24 18.13
CA SER A 352 -1.52 10.77 19.02
C SER A 352 -1.21 9.30 18.82
N LEU A 353 -2.15 8.54 18.25
CA LEU A 353 -2.00 7.14 17.91
C LEU A 353 -2.79 6.79 16.64
N VAL A 354 -2.15 6.07 15.73
CA VAL A 354 -2.79 5.43 14.57
C VAL A 354 -2.46 3.95 14.60
N SER A 355 -3.48 3.10 14.56
CA SER A 355 -3.27 1.66 14.39
C SER A 355 -3.45 1.30 12.92
N LEU A 356 -2.45 0.63 12.35
CA LEU A 356 -2.48 0.10 10.99
C LEU A 356 -2.64 -1.43 11.05
N ARG A 357 -3.43 -1.99 10.15
CA ARG A 357 -3.65 -3.44 10.04
C ARG A 357 -3.47 -3.88 8.61
N PHE A 358 -2.59 -4.86 8.41
CA PHE A 358 -2.26 -5.46 7.13
C PHE A 358 -2.71 -6.92 7.11
N SER A 359 -3.39 -7.32 6.05
CA SER A 359 -3.72 -8.73 5.82
C SER A 359 -2.60 -9.44 5.08
N TYR A 360 -2.29 -10.65 5.49
CA TYR A 360 -1.53 -11.63 4.70
C TYR A 360 -2.42 -12.83 4.32
N ASP A 361 -3.74 -12.67 4.38
CA ASP A 361 -4.64 -13.67 3.84
C ASP A 361 -4.41 -13.80 2.33
N ASN A 362 -4.17 -15.04 1.87
CA ASN A 362 -3.72 -15.38 0.51
C ASN A 362 -2.26 -15.00 0.16
N SER A 363 -1.44 -14.65 1.16
CA SER A 363 0.01 -14.53 0.96
C SER A 363 0.67 -15.88 0.64
N PRO A 364 1.64 -15.94 -0.30
CA PRO A 364 2.45 -17.15 -0.49
C PRO A 364 3.32 -17.50 0.72
N CYS A 365 3.55 -16.55 1.64
CA CYS A 365 4.32 -16.76 2.85
C CYS A 365 3.47 -17.13 4.08
N ALA A 366 2.17 -17.36 3.93
CA ALA A 366 1.26 -17.48 5.08
C ALA A 366 1.72 -18.53 6.13
N GLU A 367 2.22 -19.69 5.67
CA GLU A 367 2.73 -20.74 6.55
C GLU A 367 4.03 -20.34 7.25
N VAL A 368 4.94 -19.68 6.53
CA VAL A 368 6.19 -19.14 7.09
C VAL A 368 5.89 -18.06 8.14
N ILE A 369 4.98 -17.13 7.84
CA ILE A 369 4.57 -16.07 8.77
C ILE A 369 4.01 -16.66 10.07
N ASN A 370 3.28 -17.78 10.00
CA ASN A 370 2.72 -18.47 11.16
C ASN A 370 3.74 -19.30 11.96
N SER A 371 4.98 -19.41 11.51
CA SER A 371 6.00 -20.25 12.13
C SER A 371 6.63 -19.63 13.39
N GLN A 372 7.45 -20.43 14.09
CA GLN A 372 8.26 -20.02 15.25
C GLN A 372 9.35 -19.00 14.90
N GLN A 373 9.62 -18.75 13.61
CA GLN A 373 10.55 -17.69 13.17
C GLN A 373 9.91 -16.29 13.20
N PHE A 374 8.58 -16.23 13.24
CA PHE A 374 7.77 -15.01 13.07
C PHE A 374 6.61 -14.99 14.08
N CYS A 375 5.35 -15.07 13.64
CA CYS A 375 4.20 -14.81 14.51
C CYS A 375 4.03 -15.79 15.67
N ALA A 376 4.58 -17.01 15.60
CA ALA A 376 4.51 -17.96 16.71
C ALA A 376 5.68 -17.83 17.71
N SER A 377 6.67 -16.96 17.45
CA SER A 377 7.83 -16.75 18.33
C SER A 377 7.48 -16.03 19.64
N ASN A 378 6.34 -15.32 19.67
CA ASN A 378 5.94 -14.37 20.72
C ASN A 378 6.94 -13.21 20.94
N ASN A 379 7.78 -12.91 19.93
CA ASN A 379 8.72 -11.80 19.95
C ASN A 379 8.35 -10.78 18.86
N GLU A 380 7.83 -9.62 19.27
CA GLU A 380 7.37 -8.58 18.33
C GLU A 380 8.48 -8.04 17.41
N ASN A 381 9.74 -8.07 17.87
CA ASN A 381 10.91 -7.69 17.07
C ASN A 381 11.12 -8.60 15.86
N GLN A 382 10.48 -9.78 15.84
CA GLN A 382 10.59 -10.73 14.73
C GLN A 382 9.36 -10.72 13.83
N TYR A 383 8.31 -9.96 14.12
CA TYR A 383 7.09 -9.99 13.30
C TYR A 383 7.34 -9.38 11.92
N PRO A 384 6.86 -10.01 10.82
CA PRO A 384 7.27 -9.68 9.45
C PRO A 384 6.46 -8.51 8.88
N LEU A 385 6.40 -7.39 9.61
CA LEU A 385 5.92 -6.11 9.10
C LEU A 385 7.13 -5.20 8.97
N MET A 386 7.42 -4.76 7.76
CA MET A 386 8.62 -4.03 7.41
C MET A 386 8.30 -2.60 6.99
N TRP A 387 9.20 -1.67 7.24
CA TRP A 387 9.08 -0.27 6.85
C TRP A 387 10.44 0.32 6.44
N PHE A 388 10.42 1.43 5.70
CA PHE A 388 11.64 2.17 5.33
C PHE A 388 11.45 3.67 5.61
N ASP A 389 12.53 4.39 5.93
CA ASP A 389 12.55 5.86 6.07
C ASP A 389 13.14 6.52 4.81
N PRO A 390 12.33 7.03 3.87
CA PRO A 390 12.84 7.68 2.67
C PRO A 390 13.66 8.95 2.89
N LYS A 391 13.45 9.67 4.00
CA LYS A 391 14.11 10.97 4.21
C LYS A 391 15.51 10.80 4.76
N TYR A 392 15.65 9.93 5.74
CA TYR A 392 16.92 9.73 6.42
C TYR A 392 17.62 8.43 6.02
N GLY A 393 16.94 7.53 5.30
CA GLY A 393 17.50 6.33 4.68
C GLY A 393 18.35 5.53 5.66
N SER A 394 19.58 5.20 5.25
CA SER A 394 20.57 4.44 6.03
C SER A 394 20.93 5.02 7.40
N THR A 395 20.52 6.25 7.72
CA THR A 395 20.73 6.86 9.04
C THR A 395 19.60 6.55 10.04
N VAL A 396 18.48 6.01 9.58
CA VAL A 396 17.40 5.52 10.46
C VAL A 396 17.17 4.04 10.23
N THR A 397 16.95 3.62 8.98
CA THR A 397 16.67 2.22 8.60
C THR A 397 17.77 1.64 7.71
N HIS A 398 18.08 0.34 7.75
CA HIS A 398 19.05 -0.31 6.86
C HIS A 398 18.36 -1.05 5.69
N GLY A 399 17.62 -0.30 4.87
CA GLY A 399 16.65 -0.90 3.94
C GLY A 399 15.29 -1.03 4.64
N TYR A 400 14.52 -2.06 4.32
CA TYR A 400 13.27 -2.32 5.03
C TYR A 400 13.56 -3.02 6.36
N ASP A 401 13.27 -2.36 7.47
CA ASP A 401 13.50 -2.88 8.82
C ASP A 401 12.17 -3.37 9.44
N ASN A 402 12.24 -4.31 10.39
CA ASN A 402 11.06 -4.75 11.14
C ASN A 402 10.48 -3.60 11.99
N VAL A 403 9.19 -3.31 11.84
CA VAL A 403 8.48 -2.26 12.59
C VAL A 403 8.56 -2.48 14.11
N GLY A 404 8.56 -3.74 14.55
CA GLY A 404 8.65 -4.09 15.97
C GLY A 404 10.07 -4.05 16.54
N ALA A 405 11.10 -3.98 15.70
CA ALA A 405 12.50 -4.02 16.14
C ALA A 405 13.09 -2.60 16.22
N GLU A 406 14.23 -2.50 16.91
CA GLU A 406 15.09 -1.33 16.82
C GLU A 406 15.58 -1.14 15.37
N PRO A 407 15.38 0.04 14.75
CA PRO A 407 15.85 0.31 13.40
C PRO A 407 17.38 0.22 13.30
N GLU A 408 17.86 -0.43 12.25
CA GLU A 408 19.24 -0.87 12.11
C GLU A 408 20.21 0.25 11.66
N GLY A 409 19.71 1.42 11.27
CA GLY A 409 20.55 2.52 10.78
C GLY A 409 21.40 3.20 11.86
N THR A 410 20.91 3.35 13.09
CA THR A 410 21.65 4.01 14.19
C THR A 410 21.65 3.29 15.53
N GLY A 411 20.76 2.33 15.76
CA GLY A 411 20.64 1.68 17.06
C GLY A 411 20.34 2.67 18.21
N ARG A 412 19.49 3.66 17.95
CA ARG A 412 19.11 4.73 18.92
C ARG A 412 17.63 4.78 19.22
N TYR A 413 16.82 4.06 18.46
CA TYR A 413 15.37 4.13 18.48
C TYR A 413 14.80 2.76 18.78
N PHE A 414 13.64 2.73 19.42
CA PHE A 414 12.90 1.49 19.64
C PHE A 414 11.88 1.29 18.51
N GLY A 415 11.50 0.04 18.27
CA GLY A 415 10.38 -0.29 17.40
C GLY A 415 9.03 0.12 18.00
N GLN A 416 7.99 0.00 17.19
CA GLN A 416 6.60 0.17 17.61
C GLN A 416 6.00 -1.16 18.11
N THR A 417 4.86 -1.09 18.79
CA THR A 417 4.14 -2.31 19.18
C THR A 417 3.54 -2.98 17.95
N VAL A 418 3.86 -4.26 17.73
CA VAL A 418 3.35 -5.07 16.62
C VAL A 418 2.65 -6.32 17.14
N ARG A 419 1.52 -6.69 16.54
CA ARG A 419 0.69 -7.83 16.95
C ARG A 419 0.32 -8.69 15.75
N CYS A 420 0.66 -9.97 15.80
CA CYS A 420 0.13 -10.95 14.86
C CYS A 420 -1.22 -11.50 15.34
N ASN A 421 -2.17 -11.63 14.42
CA ASN A 421 -3.37 -12.42 14.59
C ASN A 421 -3.39 -13.52 13.53
N THR A 422 -2.92 -14.71 13.89
CA THR A 422 -2.82 -15.86 12.98
C THR A 422 -4.16 -16.47 12.60
N ALA A 423 -5.19 -16.28 13.44
CA ALA A 423 -6.55 -16.73 13.14
C ALA A 423 -7.20 -15.90 12.02
N ASN A 424 -7.00 -14.58 12.06
CA ASN A 424 -7.52 -13.65 11.04
C ASN A 424 -6.51 -13.35 9.93
N ARG A 425 -5.30 -13.90 10.02
CA ARG A 425 -4.18 -13.66 9.09
C ARG A 425 -3.87 -12.16 8.90
N THR A 426 -3.76 -11.44 10.01
CA THR A 426 -3.40 -10.01 10.01
C THR A 426 -2.19 -9.71 10.89
N ILE A 427 -1.46 -8.65 10.55
CA ILE A 427 -0.43 -8.04 11.39
C ILE A 427 -0.85 -6.59 11.64
N GLU A 428 -0.85 -6.19 12.91
CA GLU A 428 -1.26 -4.87 13.37
C GLU A 428 -0.09 -4.13 14.01
N THR A 429 0.02 -2.82 13.79
CA THR A 429 0.99 -1.97 14.48
C THR A 429 0.32 -0.72 15.02
N ASP A 430 0.76 -0.26 16.18
CA ASP A 430 0.33 1.00 16.79
C ASP A 430 1.45 2.04 16.61
N ILE A 431 1.21 3.07 15.79
CA ILE A 431 2.17 4.14 15.52
C ILE A 431 1.80 5.35 16.37
N ASN A 432 2.69 5.71 17.29
CA ASN A 432 2.52 6.87 18.18
C ASN A 432 3.43 8.05 17.78
N ASN A 433 3.44 9.09 18.59
CA ASN A 433 4.24 10.30 18.38
C ASN A 433 5.52 10.37 19.23
N ALA A 434 5.93 9.28 19.89
CA ALA A 434 7.11 9.27 20.73
C ALA A 434 8.38 9.33 19.87
N PHE A 435 9.18 10.38 20.02
CA PHE A 435 10.43 10.56 19.25
C PHE A 435 11.44 9.42 19.46
N THR A 436 11.34 8.69 20.57
CA THR A 436 12.21 7.54 20.89
C THR A 436 11.81 6.27 20.15
N GLN A 437 10.64 6.24 19.51
CA GLN A 437 10.14 5.10 18.76
C GLN A 437 10.03 5.47 17.28
N ARG A 438 10.32 4.54 16.37
CA ARG A 438 10.23 4.74 14.92
C ARG A 438 9.67 3.46 14.28
N PRO A 439 8.80 3.55 13.25
CA PRO A 439 8.29 4.78 12.65
C PRO A 439 7.34 5.51 13.61
N ASN A 440 7.25 6.83 13.57
CA ASN A 440 6.36 7.67 14.36
C ASN A 440 5.54 8.64 13.49
N LEU A 441 4.47 9.18 14.06
CA LEU A 441 3.51 10.04 13.36
C LEU A 441 4.08 11.38 12.88
N ILE A 442 5.13 11.89 13.53
CA ILE A 442 5.65 13.24 13.29
C ILE A 442 6.77 13.20 12.24
N ASP A 443 7.71 12.29 12.40
CA ASP A 443 8.95 12.23 11.61
C ASP A 443 8.83 11.32 10.39
N ASP A 444 8.10 10.20 10.51
CA ASP A 444 8.10 9.14 9.48
C ASP A 444 6.85 9.12 8.65
N LEU A 445 5.69 9.11 9.32
CA LEU A 445 4.38 8.87 8.72
C LEU A 445 3.86 10.01 7.83
N ASN A 446 4.79 10.77 7.28
CA ASN A 446 4.59 11.66 6.16
C ASN A 446 4.93 11.00 4.83
N TYR A 447 5.63 9.85 4.75
CA TYR A 447 6.04 9.23 3.47
C TYR A 447 6.54 7.78 3.67
N THR A 448 5.94 7.01 4.58
CA THR A 448 6.49 5.70 4.96
C THR A 448 5.93 4.58 4.10
N PRO A 449 6.77 3.85 3.35
CA PRO A 449 6.37 2.58 2.77
C PRO A 449 6.34 1.46 3.82
N PHE A 450 5.36 0.58 3.71
CA PHE A 450 5.21 -0.64 4.49
C PHE A 450 5.03 -1.86 3.59
N THR A 451 5.46 -3.03 4.06
CA THR A 451 5.13 -4.32 3.45
C THR A 451 5.14 -5.43 4.49
N ILE A 452 4.48 -6.54 4.18
CA ILE A 452 4.68 -7.78 4.93
C ILE A 452 5.84 -8.52 4.27
N GLY A 453 6.88 -8.84 5.03
CA GLY A 453 8.09 -9.44 4.48
C GLY A 453 9.18 -9.62 5.53
N PHE A 454 10.35 -10.02 5.06
CA PHE A 454 11.55 -10.20 5.88
C PHE A 454 12.80 -10.17 4.99
N ASP A 455 13.90 -9.71 5.55
CA ASP A 455 15.18 -9.48 4.87
C ASP A 455 16.26 -10.45 5.34
N LYS A 456 15.83 -11.64 5.77
CA LYS A 456 16.70 -12.69 6.30
C LYS A 456 16.33 -14.06 5.71
N THR A 457 17.26 -15.00 5.82
CA THR A 457 17.01 -16.39 5.43
C THR A 457 15.89 -17.00 6.25
N VAL A 458 15.02 -17.77 5.61
CA VAL A 458 14.00 -18.56 6.30
C VAL A 458 14.26 -20.02 6.01
N VAL A 459 14.53 -20.79 7.06
CA VAL A 459 14.68 -22.25 6.97
C VAL A 459 13.35 -22.89 7.29
N GLU A 460 12.82 -23.71 6.38
CA GLU A 460 11.53 -24.39 6.58
C GLU A 460 11.71 -25.63 7.45
N ASP A 461 12.75 -26.41 7.16
CA ASP A 461 13.07 -27.63 7.88
C ASP A 461 14.58 -27.78 8.04
N PHE A 462 14.98 -28.33 9.18
CA PHE A 462 16.34 -28.81 9.42
C PHE A 462 16.24 -30.10 10.22
N THR A 463 16.60 -31.21 9.58
CA THR A 463 16.39 -32.55 10.11
C THR A 463 17.66 -33.38 10.07
N SER A 464 17.71 -34.38 10.96
CA SER A 464 18.79 -35.35 11.03
C SER A 464 18.22 -36.77 11.11
N SER A 465 18.87 -37.72 10.44
CA SER A 465 18.45 -39.12 10.44
C SER A 465 19.63 -40.08 10.37
N ALA A 466 19.52 -41.23 11.03
CA ALA A 466 20.55 -42.26 10.98
C ALA A 466 20.57 -42.90 9.58
N ALA A 467 21.73 -42.89 8.93
CA ALA A 467 21.94 -43.54 7.63
C ALA A 467 22.67 -44.89 7.76
N GLY A 468 23.21 -45.19 8.95
CA GLY A 468 24.01 -46.38 9.22
C GLY A 468 24.57 -46.38 10.64
N SER A 469 25.44 -47.35 10.93
CA SER A 469 26.08 -47.47 12.25
C SER A 469 27.18 -46.43 12.50
N THR A 470 27.68 -45.78 11.45
CA THR A 470 28.75 -44.76 11.56
C THR A 470 28.44 -43.48 10.79
N THR A 471 27.17 -43.29 10.41
CA THR A 471 26.75 -42.22 9.50
C THR A 471 25.39 -41.63 9.85
N ILE A 472 25.29 -40.30 9.81
CA ILE A 472 24.04 -39.53 9.95
C ILE A 472 23.88 -38.64 8.72
N THR A 473 22.67 -38.59 8.17
CA THR A 473 22.30 -37.65 7.11
C THR A 473 21.63 -36.43 7.72
N LEU A 474 22.07 -35.25 7.30
CA LEU A 474 21.48 -33.96 7.62
C LEU A 474 20.84 -33.39 6.36
N THR A 475 19.62 -32.89 6.49
CA THR A 475 18.86 -32.26 5.40
C THR A 475 18.27 -30.95 5.91
N TRP A 476 18.29 -29.92 5.07
CA TRP A 476 17.55 -28.70 5.33
C TRP A 476 17.00 -28.12 4.03
N SER A 477 15.87 -27.43 4.14
CA SER A 477 15.29 -26.64 3.07
C SER A 477 15.10 -25.20 3.53
N SER A 478 15.34 -24.26 2.62
CA SER A 478 15.02 -22.85 2.81
C SER A 478 13.76 -22.49 2.04
N PHE A 479 13.01 -21.52 2.56
CA PHE A 479 11.96 -20.81 1.84
C PHE A 479 12.53 -19.57 1.13
N SER A 480 13.47 -18.89 1.79
CA SER A 480 14.18 -17.71 1.31
C SER A 480 15.62 -17.75 1.79
N GLU A 481 16.53 -17.27 0.97
CA GLU A 481 17.95 -17.06 1.26
C GLU A 481 18.32 -15.57 1.17
N ALA A 482 17.44 -14.68 1.64
CA ALA A 482 17.69 -13.24 1.67
C ALA A 482 18.89 -12.87 2.56
N ASN A 483 19.73 -11.97 2.04
CA ASN A 483 20.89 -11.37 2.70
C ASN A 483 21.82 -12.41 3.36
N MET A 484 22.10 -13.52 2.68
CA MET A 484 22.99 -14.58 3.18
C MET A 484 24.07 -14.95 2.16
N THR A 485 25.12 -15.59 2.66
CA THR A 485 26.27 -16.04 1.86
C THR A 485 26.46 -17.54 1.88
N HIS A 486 26.35 -18.15 3.06
CA HIS A 486 26.55 -19.59 3.24
C HIS A 486 25.92 -20.12 4.53
N TYR A 487 25.72 -21.43 4.57
CA TYR A 487 25.41 -22.20 5.77
C TYR A 487 26.67 -22.87 6.33
N ARG A 488 26.71 -23.07 7.65
CA ARG A 488 27.70 -23.90 8.34
C ARG A 488 27.02 -24.88 9.28
N LEU A 489 27.43 -26.15 9.20
CA LEU A 489 26.96 -27.19 10.12
C LEU A 489 27.90 -27.32 11.31
N LEU A 490 27.31 -27.42 12.50
CA LEU A 490 28.03 -27.69 13.74
C LEU A 490 27.54 -28.98 14.38
N LYS A 491 28.42 -29.69 15.07
CA LYS A 491 28.14 -30.95 15.78
C LYS A 491 28.58 -30.91 17.23
N SER A 492 27.82 -31.56 18.11
CA SER A 492 28.22 -31.88 19.49
C SER A 492 27.82 -33.32 19.86
N ASP A 493 28.50 -33.88 20.84
CA ASP A 493 28.15 -35.15 21.50
C ASP A 493 27.14 -34.96 22.65
N LYS A 494 26.81 -33.71 22.97
CA LYS A 494 25.87 -33.33 24.04
C LYS A 494 24.92 -32.23 23.55
N SER A 495 23.67 -32.27 24.00
CA SER A 495 22.64 -31.29 23.64
C SER A 495 23.03 -29.84 23.92
N ASN A 496 23.72 -29.62 25.05
CA ASN A 496 24.21 -28.31 25.49
C ASN A 496 25.75 -28.25 25.53
N GLY A 497 26.42 -29.09 24.73
CA GLY A 497 27.89 -29.15 24.68
C GLY A 497 28.51 -28.05 23.83
N GLU A 498 29.84 -28.11 23.70
CA GLU A 498 30.56 -27.33 22.70
C GLU A 498 30.21 -27.87 21.31
N PHE A 499 29.76 -26.99 20.41
CA PHE A 499 29.45 -27.34 19.03
C PHE A 499 30.64 -26.99 18.13
N LYS A 500 31.13 -27.96 17.36
CA LYS A 500 32.28 -27.79 16.47
C LYS A 500 31.87 -27.89 14.99
N PRO A 501 32.46 -27.08 14.09
CA PRO A 501 32.16 -27.15 12.67
C PRO A 501 32.42 -28.55 12.08
N ILE A 502 31.57 -28.95 11.14
CA ILE A 502 31.72 -30.19 10.36
C ILE A 502 31.48 -29.89 8.88
N GLY A 503 32.24 -30.59 8.01
CA GLY A 503 32.18 -30.36 6.57
C GLY A 503 32.74 -29.00 6.14
N ASN A 504 32.52 -28.66 4.87
CA ASN A 504 32.79 -27.33 4.33
C ASN A 504 31.53 -26.44 4.48
N ASP A 505 31.70 -25.13 4.32
CA ASP A 505 30.58 -24.21 4.21
C ASP A 505 29.76 -24.49 2.93
N PHE A 506 28.44 -24.33 3.04
CA PHE A 506 27.51 -24.54 1.93
C PHE A 506 27.09 -23.17 1.41
N SER A 507 27.67 -22.76 0.28
CA SER A 507 27.29 -21.51 -0.38
C SER A 507 25.79 -21.48 -0.69
N ARG A 508 25.23 -20.28 -0.63
CA ARG A 508 23.90 -19.93 -1.11
C ARG A 508 23.62 -20.54 -2.49
N LYS A 509 22.40 -21.02 -2.69
CA LYS A 509 21.91 -21.55 -3.98
C LYS A 509 20.57 -20.97 -4.40
N GLY A 510 19.71 -20.62 -3.45
CA GLY A 510 18.46 -19.91 -3.68
C GLY A 510 18.66 -18.40 -3.77
N ASP A 511 17.56 -17.66 -3.73
CA ASP A 511 17.52 -16.21 -3.75
C ASP A 511 16.62 -15.62 -2.64
N ALA A 512 16.31 -14.32 -2.71
CA ALA A 512 15.47 -13.65 -1.73
C ALA A 512 13.99 -14.06 -1.81
N GLN A 513 13.55 -14.70 -2.88
CA GLN A 513 12.14 -15.06 -3.13
C GLN A 513 11.93 -16.57 -3.30
N SER A 514 13.02 -17.33 -3.34
CA SER A 514 13.03 -18.77 -3.48
C SER A 514 14.18 -19.39 -2.68
N GLY A 515 13.92 -20.50 -2.01
CA GLY A 515 14.94 -21.26 -1.31
C GLY A 515 15.40 -22.49 -2.08
N GLU A 516 16.13 -23.36 -1.40
CA GLU A 516 16.75 -24.55 -1.97
C GLU A 516 16.86 -25.69 -0.93
N ASN A 517 17.04 -26.91 -1.42
CA ASN A 517 17.28 -28.09 -0.62
C ASN A 517 18.77 -28.44 -0.53
N TYR A 518 19.18 -28.80 0.68
CA TYR A 518 20.57 -29.16 0.98
C TYR A 518 20.65 -30.50 1.70
N LYS A 519 21.79 -31.15 1.53
CA LYS A 519 22.09 -32.44 2.13
C LYS A 519 23.57 -32.57 2.48
N TYR A 520 23.83 -33.12 3.66
CA TYR A 520 25.17 -33.51 4.09
C TYR A 520 25.14 -34.89 4.76
N ILE A 521 26.22 -35.66 4.60
CA ILE A 521 26.37 -36.97 5.25
C ILE A 521 27.57 -36.87 6.19
N ASP A 522 27.30 -36.88 7.49
CA ASP A 522 28.34 -36.98 8.51
C ASP A 522 28.77 -38.44 8.66
N THR A 523 30.06 -38.70 8.66
CA THR A 523 30.64 -40.06 8.63
C THR A 523 31.70 -40.21 9.73
N GLY A 524 32.13 -41.45 9.99
CA GLY A 524 33.13 -41.73 11.03
C GLY A 524 32.57 -41.62 12.45
N LEU A 525 31.26 -41.78 12.62
CA LEU A 525 30.59 -41.72 13.91
C LEU A 525 30.67 -43.06 14.65
N SER A 526 30.54 -43.01 15.98
CA SER A 526 30.45 -44.23 16.80
C SER A 526 29.05 -44.85 16.67
N PRO A 527 28.93 -46.19 16.60
CA PRO A 527 27.64 -46.89 16.68
C PRO A 527 26.88 -46.62 17.96
N GLU A 528 25.55 -46.71 17.88
CA GLU A 528 24.61 -46.47 18.99
C GLU A 528 24.84 -45.17 19.77
N THR A 529 25.37 -44.13 19.13
CA THR A 529 25.73 -42.86 19.76
C THR A 529 24.83 -41.75 19.25
N THR A 530 24.28 -40.95 20.16
CA THR A 530 23.47 -39.76 19.83
C THR A 530 24.38 -38.57 19.57
N TYR A 531 24.12 -37.87 18.47
CA TYR A 531 24.81 -36.62 18.11
C TYR A 531 23.80 -35.50 17.91
N TYR A 532 24.24 -34.28 18.21
CA TYR A 532 23.47 -33.05 18.15
C TYR A 532 24.04 -32.13 17.08
N TYR A 533 23.18 -31.52 16.26
CA TYR A 533 23.58 -30.70 15.13
C TYR A 533 22.90 -29.34 15.13
N LYS A 534 23.64 -28.30 14.77
CA LYS A 534 23.12 -26.94 14.53
C LYS A 534 23.44 -26.52 13.10
N LEU A 535 22.53 -25.73 12.53
CA LEU A 535 22.70 -25.07 11.24
C LEU A 535 22.86 -23.57 11.49
N VAL A 536 23.97 -22.97 11.08
CA VAL A 536 24.25 -21.55 11.24
C VAL A 536 24.22 -20.88 9.86
N VAL A 537 23.49 -19.78 9.75
CA VAL A 537 23.38 -18.97 8.54
C VAL A 537 24.25 -17.74 8.66
N PHE A 538 25.07 -17.47 7.65
CA PHE A 538 26.01 -16.35 7.64
C PHE A 538 25.66 -15.30 6.58
N ASN A 539 25.71 -14.03 6.98
CA ASN A 539 25.79 -12.88 6.07
C ASN A 539 27.22 -12.33 6.12
N GLY A 540 28.03 -12.66 5.10
CA GLY A 540 29.48 -12.48 5.16
C GLY A 540 30.07 -13.27 6.33
N ASP A 541 30.76 -12.58 7.24
CA ASP A 541 31.33 -13.18 8.45
C ASP A 541 30.40 -13.10 9.68
N THR A 542 29.26 -12.42 9.55
CA THR A 542 28.30 -12.23 10.65
C THR A 542 27.28 -13.37 10.66
N ILE A 543 26.99 -13.90 11.85
CA ILE A 543 25.90 -14.87 12.02
C ILE A 543 24.58 -14.12 11.89
N GLN A 544 23.78 -14.51 10.90
CA GLN A 544 22.42 -14.04 10.75
C GLN A 544 21.49 -14.80 11.70
N GLN A 545 21.50 -16.14 11.62
CA GLN A 545 20.60 -17.01 12.39
C GLN A 545 21.24 -18.37 12.72
N THR A 546 20.72 -19.05 13.73
CA THR A 546 21.12 -20.41 14.12
C THR A 546 19.88 -21.27 14.40
N PHE A 547 19.82 -22.45 13.79
CA PHE A 547 18.73 -23.40 13.91
C PHE A 547 19.17 -24.68 14.64
N GLY A 548 18.20 -25.34 15.29
CA GLY A 548 18.42 -26.54 16.09
C GLY A 548 18.71 -26.24 17.59
N PRO A 549 19.27 -27.20 18.34
CA PRO A 549 19.86 -28.43 17.84
C PRO A 549 18.84 -29.49 17.41
N VAL A 550 19.17 -30.25 16.37
CA VAL A 550 18.49 -31.52 16.03
C VAL A 550 19.35 -32.71 16.41
N GLU A 551 18.74 -33.83 16.79
CA GLU A 551 19.46 -35.00 17.26
C GLU A 551 19.16 -36.26 16.43
N ALA A 552 20.18 -37.10 16.24
CA ALA A 552 20.02 -38.42 15.66
C ALA A 552 20.98 -39.40 16.33
N LYS A 553 20.54 -40.65 16.49
CA LYS A 553 21.33 -41.75 17.06
C LYS A 553 21.75 -42.71 15.95
N THR A 554 23.04 -43.00 15.83
CA THR A 554 23.54 -43.99 14.87
C THR A 554 22.99 -45.39 15.15
N ASN A 555 22.89 -46.21 14.11
CA ASN A 555 22.42 -47.59 14.26
C ASN A 555 23.42 -48.47 15.02
N ALA A 556 22.98 -49.61 15.51
CA ALA A 556 23.87 -50.64 16.00
C ALA A 556 24.72 -51.21 14.85
N LEU A 557 25.90 -51.75 15.17
CA LEU A 557 26.69 -52.51 14.20
C LEU A 557 25.86 -53.70 13.72
N GLU A 558 25.78 -53.90 12.39
CA GLU A 558 25.20 -55.13 11.88
C GLU A 558 26.00 -56.33 12.41
N PRO A 559 25.34 -57.39 12.89
CA PRO A 559 26.04 -58.57 13.37
C PRO A 559 26.81 -59.19 12.21
N THR A 560 28.14 -59.28 12.33
CA THR A 560 28.98 -60.01 11.39
C THR A 560 28.51 -61.46 11.37
N ASN A 561 27.85 -61.89 10.28
CA ASN A 561 27.55 -63.29 10.04
C ASN A 561 28.88 -64.07 10.05
N THR A 562 29.16 -64.72 11.17
CA THR A 562 30.35 -65.56 11.28
C THR A 562 30.08 -66.79 10.42
N HIS A 563 30.74 -66.89 9.26
CA HIS A 563 30.71 -68.11 8.46
C HIS A 563 31.15 -69.29 9.34
N THR A 564 30.23 -70.23 9.56
CA THR A 564 30.52 -71.49 10.25
C THR A 564 31.60 -72.24 9.45
N PRO A 565 32.70 -72.70 10.06
CA PRO A 565 33.78 -73.35 9.32
C PRO A 565 33.29 -74.66 8.68
N THR A 566 33.49 -74.79 7.38
CA THR A 566 33.29 -76.02 6.60
C THR A 566 34.11 -77.15 7.22
N ARG A 567 33.42 -78.20 7.67
CA ARG A 567 34.03 -79.38 8.29
C ARG A 567 34.74 -80.21 7.21
N THR A 568 36.07 -80.16 7.16
CA THR A 568 36.88 -81.05 6.31
C THR A 568 36.92 -82.45 6.92
N SER A 569 36.38 -83.44 6.20
CA SER A 569 36.45 -84.85 6.56
C SER A 569 37.80 -85.43 6.12
N THR A 570 38.63 -85.85 7.06
CA THR A 570 39.87 -86.61 6.78
C THR A 570 39.67 -88.07 7.18
N GLN A 571 39.81 -88.97 6.21
CA GLN A 571 39.81 -90.42 6.36
C GLN A 571 41.08 -90.92 7.08
N GLY A 572 40.93 -91.80 8.06
CA GLY A 572 42.00 -92.61 8.65
C GLY A 572 41.50 -93.98 9.12
N ARG A 573 41.97 -95.05 8.47
CA ARG A 573 41.70 -96.49 8.74
C ARG A 573 42.59 -97.02 9.89
N PRO A 574 42.27 -98.21 10.45
CA PRO A 574 42.55 -98.60 11.83
C PRO A 574 43.69 -99.62 12.00
N THR A 575 44.15 -99.81 13.25
CA THR A 575 44.80 -101.06 13.69
C THR A 575 44.51 -101.35 15.17
N SER A 576 44.10 -102.59 15.44
CA SER A 576 43.74 -103.21 16.74
C SER A 576 44.98 -103.46 17.62
N THR A 577 44.92 -103.66 18.96
CA THR A 577 44.36 -104.78 19.79
C THR A 577 44.90 -104.58 21.24
N PRO A 578 44.56 -105.34 22.33
CA PRO A 578 43.33 -106.03 22.77
C PRO A 578 42.93 -105.79 24.27
N TYR A 579 41.71 -106.23 24.63
CA TYR A 579 40.99 -106.28 25.94
C TYR A 579 41.49 -107.40 26.92
N PRO A 580 41.16 -107.49 28.25
CA PRO A 580 39.79 -107.73 28.79
C PRO A 580 39.39 -107.13 30.19
N ILE A 581 38.16 -106.60 30.34
CA ILE A 581 36.89 -107.16 30.95
C ILE A 581 36.82 -107.15 32.50
N SER A 582 35.83 -106.43 33.05
CA SER A 582 34.99 -106.88 34.18
C SER A 582 33.67 -106.08 34.31
N ASN A 583 32.60 -106.70 33.82
CA ASN A 583 31.24 -106.89 34.39
C ASN A 583 30.31 -105.71 34.79
N SER A 584 29.21 -105.65 34.02
CA SER A 584 27.88 -105.05 34.23
C SER A 584 27.06 -105.82 35.31
N PRO A 585 25.85 -105.41 35.79
CA PRO A 585 24.65 -105.22 34.93
C PRO A 585 23.66 -104.08 35.30
N THR A 586 23.02 -103.57 34.25
CA THR A 586 21.72 -102.86 34.13
C THR A 586 20.54 -103.79 34.55
N PRO A 587 19.20 -103.48 34.55
CA PRO A 587 18.47 -102.76 33.47
C PRO A 587 17.10 -102.05 33.77
N THR A 588 16.68 -101.22 32.80
CA THR A 588 15.30 -101.03 32.22
C THR A 588 14.14 -100.47 33.08
N GLY A 589 13.18 -99.69 32.57
CA GLY A 589 12.90 -99.21 31.21
C GLY A 589 11.42 -98.76 31.06
N PHE A 590 11.22 -97.75 30.21
CA PHE A 590 10.09 -97.46 29.30
C PHE A 590 8.68 -96.97 29.76
N VAL A 591 8.34 -95.76 29.23
CA VAL A 591 7.17 -95.39 28.35
C VAL A 591 5.75 -95.25 28.93
N TYR A 592 5.09 -94.08 28.72
CA TYR A 592 3.89 -93.91 27.83
C TYR A 592 3.42 -92.45 27.68
N ARG A 593 2.75 -92.17 26.55
CA ARG A 593 2.09 -90.91 26.12
C ARG A 593 0.72 -90.67 26.83
N SER A 594 0.27 -89.41 26.75
CA SER A 594 -1.06 -88.72 26.88
C SER A 594 -2.37 -89.56 26.94
N PRO A 595 -3.61 -89.03 27.20
CA PRO A 595 -4.11 -87.62 27.34
C PRO A 595 -5.25 -87.38 28.41
N THR A 596 -5.86 -86.18 28.39
CA THR A 596 -7.30 -85.83 28.66
C THR A 596 -7.64 -84.90 29.84
N SER A 597 -8.67 -84.06 29.59
CA SER A 597 -9.26 -82.87 30.23
C SER A 597 -9.79 -83.04 31.69
N THR A 598 -10.24 -82.03 32.48
CA THR A 598 -11.29 -81.00 32.23
C THR A 598 -11.51 -80.09 33.47
N SER A 599 -11.89 -78.81 33.23
CA SER A 599 -12.80 -77.85 33.96
C SER A 599 -12.49 -77.36 35.41
N THR A 600 -12.89 -76.17 35.91
CA THR A 600 -14.01 -75.22 35.63
C THR A 600 -13.71 -73.84 36.30
N LYS A 601 -13.72 -72.70 35.59
CA LYS A 601 -14.72 -71.57 35.52
C LYS A 601 -15.15 -70.84 36.81
N SER A 602 -15.06 -69.50 36.77
CA SER A 602 -16.16 -68.56 37.10
C SER A 602 -16.05 -67.24 36.32
N TYR A 603 -17.21 -66.71 35.89
CA TYR A 603 -17.51 -65.56 35.00
C TYR A 603 -17.66 -64.23 35.78
N VAL A 604 -17.61 -63.02 35.18
CA VAL A 604 -18.70 -62.20 34.55
C VAL A 604 -18.05 -60.93 33.89
N LYS A 605 -18.14 -60.68 32.56
CA LYS A 605 -19.00 -59.73 31.77
C LYS A 605 -18.67 -58.21 31.97
N THR A 606 -18.48 -57.28 31.00
CA THR A 606 -19.15 -57.00 29.70
C THR A 606 -18.43 -55.93 28.83
N SER A 607 -18.61 -56.04 27.49
CA SER A 607 -18.62 -55.10 26.31
C SER A 607 -17.44 -54.25 25.80
N THR A 608 -17.19 -54.50 24.50
CA THR A 608 -16.39 -53.89 23.42
C THR A 608 -16.87 -52.50 22.95
N PRO A 609 -15.99 -51.67 22.34
CA PRO A 609 -16.13 -51.37 20.91
C PRO A 609 -14.84 -51.54 20.07
N LEU A 610 -15.07 -51.77 18.77
CA LEU A 610 -14.15 -52.06 17.67
C LEU A 610 -13.41 -50.79 17.20
N PRO A 611 -12.10 -50.82 16.88
CA PRO A 611 -11.46 -49.72 16.17
C PRO A 611 -11.73 -49.78 14.67
N GLU A 612 -12.11 -48.63 14.14
CA GLU A 612 -12.52 -48.32 12.77
C GLU A 612 -11.32 -48.24 11.81
N LEU A 613 -11.59 -48.48 10.53
CA LEU A 613 -10.63 -48.64 9.44
C LEU A 613 -9.64 -47.47 9.27
N THR A 614 -8.36 -47.80 9.14
CA THR A 614 -7.32 -46.90 8.64
C THR A 614 -7.45 -46.78 7.13
N GLN A 615 -7.87 -45.61 6.64
CA GLN A 615 -7.90 -45.28 5.21
C GLN A 615 -6.57 -44.60 4.84
N ASN A 616 -5.84 -45.20 3.89
CA ASN A 616 -4.67 -44.61 3.24
C ASN A 616 -5.06 -43.28 2.56
N SER A 617 -4.47 -42.15 2.97
CA SER A 617 -4.34 -40.98 2.10
C SER A 617 -2.94 -40.98 1.48
N GLN A 618 -2.89 -41.20 0.16
CA GLN A 618 -1.73 -40.89 -0.64
C GLN A 618 -1.61 -39.36 -0.70
N HIS A 619 -0.50 -38.80 -0.20
CA HIS A 619 -0.11 -37.44 -0.53
C HIS A 619 0.28 -37.41 -2.01
N GLN A 620 -0.61 -36.89 -2.85
CA GLN A 620 -0.28 -36.48 -4.21
C GLN A 620 0.64 -35.27 -4.13
N THR A 621 1.85 -35.41 -4.66
CA THR A 621 2.76 -34.30 -4.93
C THR A 621 2.14 -33.44 -6.04
N MET A 622 1.67 -32.24 -5.71
CA MET A 622 1.36 -31.23 -6.72
C MET A 622 2.67 -30.54 -7.11
N THR A 623 3.24 -30.94 -8.24
CA THR A 623 4.28 -30.17 -8.94
C THR A 623 3.62 -28.94 -9.53
N ALA A 624 3.81 -27.77 -8.91
CA ALA A 624 3.48 -26.50 -9.52
C ALA A 624 4.50 -26.21 -10.63
N PHE A 625 4.05 -26.22 -11.88
CA PHE A 625 4.83 -25.72 -13.01
C PHE A 625 4.75 -24.18 -12.98
N PHE A 626 5.84 -23.52 -12.60
CA PHE A 626 6.00 -22.09 -12.82
C PHE A 626 6.20 -21.85 -14.32
N THR A 627 5.29 -21.11 -14.93
CA THR A 627 5.48 -20.59 -16.29
C THR A 627 6.36 -19.36 -16.18
N THR A 628 7.59 -19.43 -16.67
CA THR A 628 8.48 -18.29 -16.75
C THR A 628 7.94 -17.29 -17.78
N GLN A 629 7.44 -16.15 -17.32
CA GLN A 629 7.29 -14.98 -18.19
C GLN A 629 8.66 -14.31 -18.28
N THR A 630 9.38 -14.60 -19.36
CA THR A 630 10.60 -13.88 -19.72
C THR A 630 10.27 -12.41 -19.97
N ALA A 631 10.75 -11.53 -19.10
CA ALA A 631 10.89 -10.11 -19.40
C ALA A 631 11.78 -9.97 -20.64
N ARG A 632 11.23 -9.47 -21.75
CA ARG A 632 12.01 -9.11 -22.93
C ARG A 632 12.70 -7.78 -22.64
N TYR A 633 13.97 -7.85 -22.24
CA TYR A 633 14.89 -6.72 -22.35
C TYR A 633 15.05 -6.37 -23.83
N SER A 634 14.61 -5.17 -24.21
CA SER A 634 14.84 -4.63 -25.55
C SER A 634 16.22 -3.95 -25.58
N ASP A 635 17.25 -4.71 -25.93
CA ASP A 635 18.58 -4.16 -26.25
C ASP A 635 18.48 -3.25 -27.49
N ARG A 636 18.48 -1.93 -27.28
CA ARG A 636 18.89 -0.97 -28.31
C ARG A 636 20.36 -0.63 -28.09
N THR A 637 21.22 -1.27 -28.87
CA THR A 637 22.61 -0.89 -29.06
C THR A 637 22.68 0.51 -29.71
N PRO A 638 23.34 1.51 -29.11
CA PRO A 638 23.67 2.74 -29.82
C PRO A 638 24.93 2.50 -30.64
N THR A 639 24.81 2.64 -31.96
CA THR A 639 25.94 2.78 -32.87
C THR A 639 26.69 4.07 -32.57
N LEU A 640 27.94 3.95 -32.09
CA LEU A 640 28.88 5.06 -31.94
C LEU A 640 29.45 5.41 -33.32
N ASP A 641 29.12 6.60 -33.83
CA ASP A 641 29.88 7.24 -34.89
C ASP A 641 30.88 8.24 -34.27
N ARG A 642 32.07 8.26 -34.85
CA ARG A 642 33.33 8.81 -34.32
C ARG A 642 33.53 10.20 -34.93
N THR A 643 33.88 11.26 -34.21
CA THR A 643 35.25 11.84 -33.98
C THR A 643 35.12 13.41 -33.92
N PRO A 644 36.16 14.22 -33.55
CA PRO A 644 36.45 14.72 -32.20
C PRO A 644 36.61 16.26 -32.04
N SER A 645 36.78 16.73 -30.79
CA SER A 645 37.89 17.59 -30.29
C SER A 645 37.40 18.62 -29.26
N TYR A 646 37.92 18.58 -28.03
CA TYR A 646 38.87 19.58 -27.50
C TYR A 646 39.40 19.15 -26.12
N GLU A 647 40.69 19.36 -25.90
CA GLU A 647 41.41 19.21 -24.64
C GLU A 647 40.94 20.24 -23.60
N ASP A 648 40.89 19.87 -22.31
CA ASP A 648 41.69 20.59 -21.32
C ASP A 648 41.95 19.75 -20.06
N THR A 649 43.17 19.95 -19.57
CA THR A 649 43.90 19.34 -18.48
C THR A 649 43.49 19.84 -17.09
N SER A 650 43.55 18.95 -16.09
CA SER A 650 44.30 19.20 -14.84
C SER A 650 44.28 17.97 -13.93
N THR A 651 45.47 17.36 -13.80
CA THR A 651 45.87 16.46 -12.73
C THR A 651 46.05 17.23 -11.42
N GLU A 652 45.51 16.70 -10.31
CA GLU A 652 46.12 16.96 -9.00
C GLU A 652 46.19 15.69 -8.14
N ILE A 653 47.30 15.62 -7.41
CA ILE A 653 47.96 14.45 -6.83
C ILE A 653 47.42 14.23 -5.41
N ILE A 654 46.97 13.01 -5.08
CA ILE A 654 46.66 12.61 -3.71
C ILE A 654 47.92 12.04 -3.06
N THR A 655 48.52 12.79 -2.15
CA THR A 655 49.49 12.29 -1.17
C THR A 655 48.77 11.62 0.00
N LEU A 656 48.98 10.31 0.18
CA LEU A 656 48.70 9.60 1.43
C LEU A 656 49.74 9.98 2.50
N ASN A 657 49.27 10.31 3.70
CA ASN A 657 50.06 10.21 4.92
C ASN A 657 49.29 9.38 5.96
N THR A 658 49.86 8.22 6.27
CA THR A 658 49.55 7.35 7.40
C THR A 658 50.22 7.85 8.67
N SER A 659 49.51 7.83 9.80
CA SER A 659 50.12 7.70 11.13
C SER A 659 49.18 6.98 12.11
N THR A 660 49.71 5.90 12.68
CA THR A 660 49.19 5.01 13.72
C THR A 660 49.47 5.53 15.15
N GLU A 661 48.77 4.90 16.12
CA GLU A 661 48.98 4.89 17.60
C GLU A 661 48.47 6.13 18.38
N GLU A 662 47.93 6.07 19.59
CA GLU A 662 47.72 5.01 20.59
C GLU A 662 46.67 5.50 21.63
N SER A 663 46.10 4.58 22.41
CA SER A 663 45.14 4.80 23.48
C SER A 663 45.73 5.50 24.72
N GLN A 664 44.99 6.44 25.34
CA GLN A 664 45.05 6.68 26.80
C GLN A 664 43.69 7.00 27.41
N ASN A 665 43.35 6.22 28.45
CA ASN A 665 42.23 6.40 29.37
C ASN A 665 42.51 7.55 30.35
N ILE A 666 41.63 8.56 30.42
CA ILE A 666 41.57 9.47 31.57
C ILE A 666 40.11 9.67 31.97
N ASN A 667 39.78 9.19 33.18
CA ASN A 667 38.55 9.51 33.90
C ASN A 667 38.61 10.96 34.40
N VAL A 668 37.66 11.81 34.01
CA VAL A 668 37.40 13.08 34.71
C VAL A 668 35.90 13.34 34.87
N THR A 669 35.48 13.37 36.12
CA THR A 669 34.18 13.78 36.65
C THR A 669 33.92 15.27 36.40
N PHE A 670 32.72 15.64 35.92
CA PHE A 670 32.29 17.05 35.85
C PHE A 670 31.05 17.33 36.70
N THR A 671 31.24 18.18 37.69
CA THR A 671 30.23 18.90 38.50
C THR A 671 29.94 20.26 37.85
N PRO A 672 28.73 20.83 37.90
CA PRO A 672 28.37 21.97 37.06
C PRO A 672 28.55 23.35 37.70
N SER A 673 28.61 24.34 36.79
CA SER A 673 28.45 25.81 36.96
C SER A 673 29.68 26.60 37.43
N PRO A 674 29.75 27.93 37.20
CA PRO A 674 28.99 28.84 36.30
C PRO A 674 29.93 29.68 35.40
N THR A 675 29.41 30.59 34.55
CA THR A 675 29.73 32.05 34.54
C THR A 675 29.19 32.74 33.28
N GLN A 676 28.56 33.91 33.54
CA GLN A 676 28.05 34.91 32.61
C GLN A 676 29.13 35.81 31.98
N ARG A 677 28.69 36.54 30.93
CA ARG A 677 28.93 37.98 30.61
C ARG A 677 29.67 38.16 29.27
N GLY A 678 29.27 39.04 28.34
CA GLY A 678 28.50 40.30 28.47
C GLY A 678 27.41 40.52 27.41
N VAL A 679 26.36 41.29 27.74
CA VAL A 679 26.18 42.77 27.64
C VAL A 679 25.33 43.08 26.39
N ASN A 680 24.00 43.20 26.52
CA ASN A 680 23.16 44.36 26.90
C ASN A 680 23.09 45.51 25.88
N THR A 681 21.89 45.68 25.31
CA THR A 681 21.12 46.94 25.42
C THR A 681 19.64 46.63 25.70
N ASP A 682 19.28 46.86 26.97
CA ASP A 682 17.99 47.19 27.60
C ASP A 682 17.13 48.18 26.77
N LYS A 683 15.84 48.46 27.00
CA LYS A 683 14.68 47.97 27.80
C LYS A 683 13.58 49.00 27.48
N SER A 684 12.30 48.63 27.54
CA SER A 684 11.28 49.59 27.97
C SER A 684 10.18 48.92 28.77
N ASN A 685 9.97 49.48 29.96
CA ASN A 685 9.05 49.05 31.00
C ASN A 685 7.58 49.31 30.65
N ARG A 686 6.72 48.50 31.26
CA ARG A 686 5.29 48.72 31.46
C ARG A 686 5.05 49.89 32.41
N TYR A 687 4.10 50.74 32.05
CA TYR A 687 3.15 51.38 32.97
C TYR A 687 1.74 51.25 32.37
N HIS A 688 0.77 51.18 33.28
CA HIS A 688 -0.67 51.10 33.05
C HIS A 688 -1.19 52.22 32.14
N GLU A 689 -2.20 51.92 31.31
CA GLU A 689 -3.59 52.45 31.41
C GLU A 689 -4.33 52.38 30.05
N GLU A 690 -5.65 52.23 30.15
CA GLU A 690 -6.71 52.49 29.15
C GLU A 690 -7.00 51.49 28.00
N GLN A 691 -8.10 50.75 28.22
CA GLN A 691 -9.00 50.24 27.20
C GLN A 691 -9.45 51.39 26.28
N SER A 692 -9.18 51.27 24.97
CA SER A 692 -9.90 52.06 23.96
C SER A 692 -10.45 51.14 22.87
N THR A 693 -11.78 51.12 22.78
CA THR A 693 -12.52 50.45 21.73
C THR A 693 -12.43 51.23 20.42
N PRO A 694 -12.49 50.57 19.25
CA PRO A 694 -12.39 51.26 17.97
C PRO A 694 -13.63 52.14 17.70
N LYS A 695 -13.44 53.47 17.60
CA LYS A 695 -14.49 54.48 17.37
C LYS A 695 -15.23 54.38 16.02
N TRP A 696 -14.96 53.39 15.17
CA TRP A 696 -15.66 53.23 13.88
C TRP A 696 -17.02 52.50 14.01
N VAL A 697 -17.23 51.74 15.10
CA VAL A 697 -18.50 51.03 15.37
C VAL A 697 -19.62 52.01 15.76
N PHE A 698 -19.30 53.17 16.34
CA PHE A 698 -20.29 54.19 16.73
C PHE A 698 -20.82 55.01 15.54
N TRP A 699 -20.02 55.18 14.48
CA TRP A 699 -20.44 55.90 13.27
C TRP A 699 -21.32 55.05 12.34
N LEU A 700 -21.10 53.73 12.31
CA LEU A 700 -21.94 52.81 11.53
C LEU A 700 -23.35 52.64 12.11
N LEU A 701 -23.51 52.69 13.43
CA LEU A 701 -24.83 52.63 14.08
C LEU A 701 -25.65 53.92 13.88
N LEU A 702 -25.02 55.10 13.84
CA LEU A 702 -25.73 56.37 13.59
C LEU A 702 -26.29 56.51 12.17
N ILE A 703 -25.63 55.91 11.17
CA ILE A 703 -26.10 55.94 9.77
C ILE A 703 -27.28 54.99 9.55
N VAL A 704 -27.27 53.82 10.20
CA VAL A 704 -28.36 52.83 10.10
C VAL A 704 -29.64 53.31 10.82
N PHE A 705 -29.53 53.97 11.97
CA PHE A 705 -30.70 54.54 12.66
C PHE A 705 -31.17 55.88 12.07
N GLY A 706 -30.27 56.68 11.48
CA GLY A 706 -30.64 57.92 10.78
C GLY A 706 -31.45 57.69 9.50
N GLY A 707 -31.16 56.61 8.76
CA GLY A 707 -31.91 56.23 7.56
C GLY A 707 -33.34 55.72 7.85
N TYR A 708 -33.52 54.99 8.96
CA TYR A 708 -34.82 54.43 9.35
C TYR A 708 -35.80 55.52 9.87
N GLY A 709 -35.27 56.59 10.49
CA GLY A 709 -36.08 57.73 10.95
C GLY A 709 -36.65 58.60 9.82
N ILE A 710 -35.95 58.71 8.69
CA ILE A 710 -36.39 59.51 7.53
C ILE A 710 -37.45 58.76 6.70
N TYR A 711 -37.40 57.42 6.67
CA TYR A 711 -38.40 56.58 5.99
C TYR A 711 -39.76 56.54 6.72
N LEU A 712 -39.77 56.66 8.05
CA LEU A 712 -41.01 56.70 8.84
C LEU A 712 -41.63 58.12 8.97
N GLY A 713 -40.86 59.18 8.70
CA GLY A 713 -41.33 60.58 8.78
C GLY A 713 -42.12 61.09 7.57
N THR A 714 -42.09 60.39 6.44
CA THR A 714 -42.75 60.84 5.19
C THR A 714 -44.12 60.20 4.93
N ARG A 715 -44.63 59.36 5.84
CA ARG A 715 -45.94 58.69 5.71
C ARG A 715 -47.05 59.19 6.64
N LYS A 716 -46.89 60.38 7.25
CA LYS A 716 -47.91 61.05 8.05
C LYS A 716 -48.07 62.51 7.60
N ASN A 717 -48.60 62.72 6.41
CA ASN A 717 -49.30 63.94 5.98
C ASN A 717 -49.76 63.76 4.53
N ILE A 718 -50.89 63.09 4.34
CA ILE A 718 -51.93 63.30 3.31
C ILE A 718 -53.12 62.51 3.87
N HIS A 719 -54.28 63.19 3.98
CA HIS A 719 -55.50 62.72 4.64
C HIS A 719 -56.01 61.36 4.17
#